data_AF-A0A3E2VZH9-F1
#
_entry.id   AF-A0A3E2VZH9-F1
#
_cell.length_a   1.000
_cell.length_b   1.000
_cell.length_c   1.000
_cell.angle_alpha   90.00
_cell.angle_beta   90.00
_cell.angle_gamma   90.00
#
_symmetry.space_group_name_H-M   'P 1'
#
loop_
_entity.id
_entity.type
_entity.pdbx_description
1 polymer ?
#
loop_
_entity_poly.entity_id
_entity_poly.type
_entity_poly.pdbx_seq_one_letter_code
_entity_poly.pdbx_strand_id
1 'polypeptide(L)'
;MKKFITALASLALMLGCLTPTQLLAADSKSEDKLTENTVSGKRYVFANGNDVVIEQDTDGNTYAALKNDKNKRIVVDKDTFLFAGAEENGSYDEVTIEMKSGVIGTIIGSNKGPGSIGTSNIIIDNGTIGMAIGNQGAKAKDIVSGGGAASYEKRKEHTVHTVNITMNGGSAQALVPGSYGNTYVENANVTVNGGAIAATTSPMQAGVLGGTNGEIGQLTINFNGGTTKDIALMQRTMVTGKATVNVNGGVVGNIYAGSYYDDNDNALGTANWNNWGAGDVNYGQAAAIDVNIGSNAAYDNIFSGFQYVDKSVFVNKYKNWISTLDGSESASLTIHMNAEPSLERGATTQKATSVFDLQGDFIRIPVTSVHMDKTELKLQTGEAATLHAEAAPSLAKDKNLVWTSSDPTIATFDGDTNRVLALRPGTAVITAAAGNVSASCTVTVDEVTAVIPPLDTTKPAERVEAGLNDKTVIEKLNKSIDVLAESILAGRETSMVSEETAAKIKKGLEDGKALTVEVVSQRTEASEISKEEASQIGDTLEQLSAKNNSSTGIAQYLDLRIVLKVGGAVVGNMQEASSPLVYSIILPENLMKEGRIFHVVRIHNGKAEILTTKQNEHILNFETDKFSTYAVIYEDKKADNGGTTTNPTPDTTIYDVVFVDHTGAVLKVDKVEAGASATAPQAPELENYRFVKWDTDFTKVSKNLLVKPIYEKITEDAVNTTPTEGEKDDKEHSSPDTGDTTAAGLFSAFALLGLVSMAIVVTVRKKSSLHK
;
A
#
# COMPACT_ATOMS: atom_id res chain seq x y z
N MET A 1 -38.73 40.40 -1.59
CA MET A 1 -38.72 41.86 -1.30
C MET A 1 -37.92 42.06 -0.02
N LYS A 2 -36.91 42.96 -0.04
CA LYS A 2 -36.10 43.46 1.09
C LYS A 2 -35.10 42.45 1.70
N LYS A 3 -33.79 42.57 1.43
CA LYS A 3 -32.80 43.45 2.09
C LYS A 3 -32.94 43.44 3.62
N PHE A 4 -32.13 42.65 4.32
CA PHE A 4 -31.67 42.93 5.69
C PHE A 4 -30.50 42.00 6.05
N ILE A 5 -29.47 42.58 6.68
CA ILE A 5 -28.38 41.94 7.45
C ILE A 5 -27.17 41.44 6.63
N THR A 6 -26.25 42.36 6.33
CA THR A 6 -24.80 42.09 6.24
C THR A 6 -24.06 43.43 6.38
N ALA A 7 -24.01 43.95 7.61
CA ALA A 7 -23.14 45.06 8.02
C ALA A 7 -23.23 45.25 9.55
N LEU A 8 -22.62 44.33 10.31
CA LEU A 8 -22.34 44.48 11.76
C LEU A 8 -21.51 43.29 12.25
N ALA A 9 -20.28 43.15 11.76
CA ALA A 9 -19.28 42.22 12.31
C ALA A 9 -17.83 42.64 11.98
N SER A 10 -17.56 43.94 11.81
CA SER A 10 -16.22 44.41 11.40
C SER A 10 -15.88 45.79 11.97
N LEU A 11 -16.35 46.09 13.18
CA LEU A 11 -15.97 47.32 13.90
C LEU A 11 -16.13 47.13 15.42
N ALA A 12 -15.47 46.10 15.97
CA ALA A 12 -15.37 45.88 17.43
C ALA A 12 -14.04 45.21 17.82
N LEU A 13 -12.96 45.48 17.08
CA LEU A 13 -11.65 44.84 17.30
C LEU A 13 -10.44 45.78 17.13
N MET A 14 -10.65 47.08 17.30
CA MET A 14 -9.54 48.05 17.44
C MET A 14 -10.00 49.23 18.29
N LEU A 15 -9.93 49.12 19.62
CA LEU A 15 -9.79 50.22 20.60
C LEU A 15 -9.95 49.63 22.01
N GLY A 16 -8.81 49.32 22.64
CA GLY A 16 -8.78 48.76 24.00
C GLY A 16 -7.38 48.44 24.53
N CYS A 17 -6.33 49.12 24.05
CA CYS A 17 -5.06 49.17 24.75
C CYS A 17 -5.18 50.21 25.88
N LEU A 18 -5.75 49.79 27.00
CA LEU A 18 -5.58 50.45 28.29
C LEU A 18 -5.17 49.36 29.28
N THR A 19 -3.92 49.43 29.67
CA THR A 19 -3.31 48.65 30.76
C THR A 19 -4.17 48.76 32.03
N PRO A 20 -4.52 47.65 32.72
CA PRO A 20 -5.03 47.76 34.07
C PRO A 20 -3.90 48.25 34.98
N THR A 21 -4.04 49.50 35.42
CA THR A 21 -3.26 50.13 36.48
C THR A 21 -3.28 49.22 37.70
N GLN A 22 -2.11 48.76 38.15
CA GLN A 22 -1.95 48.04 39.41
C GLN A 22 -2.54 48.87 40.54
N LEU A 23 -3.54 48.30 41.22
CA LEU A 23 -4.05 48.81 42.47
C LEU A 23 -3.01 48.50 43.56
N LEU A 24 -2.39 49.55 44.08
CA LEU A 24 -1.39 49.53 45.14
C LEU A 24 -1.92 48.77 46.37
N ALA A 25 -1.25 47.66 46.71
CA ALA A 25 -1.15 47.19 48.09
C ALA A 25 0.16 47.74 48.68
N ALA A 26 0.06 48.27 49.90
CA ALA A 26 1.07 49.09 50.56
C ALA A 26 2.29 48.29 51.07
N ASP A 27 3.45 48.95 50.90
CA ASP A 27 4.71 48.87 51.66
C ASP A 27 5.39 47.51 51.93
N SER A 28 6.43 47.23 51.13
CA SER A 28 7.81 47.33 51.65
C SER A 28 8.78 47.73 50.52
N LYS A 29 9.45 48.88 50.65
CA LYS A 29 10.69 49.16 49.91
C LYS A 29 11.82 48.37 50.58
N SER A 30 12.30 47.31 49.94
CA SER A 30 13.42 46.46 50.40
C SER A 30 13.62 45.37 49.32
N GLU A 31 14.61 45.29 48.44
CA GLU A 31 15.98 45.83 48.33
C GLU A 31 16.40 45.78 46.84
N ASP A 32 16.68 46.91 46.18
CA ASP A 32 17.20 46.96 44.78
C ASP A 32 18.69 46.52 44.66
N LYS A 33 19.11 45.57 45.49
CA LYS A 33 20.51 45.14 45.63
C LYS A 33 20.58 43.66 45.97
N LEU A 34 21.63 43.03 45.42
CA LEU A 34 22.14 41.76 45.94
C LEU A 34 22.58 41.97 47.39
N THR A 35 22.25 41.02 48.27
CA THR A 35 22.77 40.96 49.63
C THR A 35 23.64 39.73 49.80
N GLU A 36 24.58 39.78 50.75
CA GLU A 36 25.41 38.64 51.10
C GLU A 36 25.48 38.42 52.60
N ASN A 37 25.54 37.15 53.00
CA ASN A 37 25.74 36.70 54.37
C ASN A 37 26.74 35.55 54.38
N THR A 38 27.55 35.43 55.43
CA THR A 38 28.50 34.32 55.57
C THR A 38 28.19 33.55 56.85
N VAL A 39 27.84 32.27 56.70
CA VAL A 39 27.51 31.39 57.83
C VAL A 39 28.40 30.14 57.78
N SER A 40 29.16 29.90 58.85
CA SER A 40 30.06 28.73 58.97
C SER A 40 31.03 28.55 57.78
N GLY A 41 31.57 29.66 57.25
CA GLY A 41 32.50 29.66 56.12
C GLY A 41 31.85 29.47 54.74
N LYS A 42 30.52 29.31 54.67
CA LYS A 42 29.76 29.30 53.42
C LYS A 42 29.22 30.69 53.12
N ARG A 43 29.31 31.10 51.87
CA ARG A 43 28.84 32.40 51.40
C ARG A 43 27.45 32.26 50.78
N TYR A 44 26.51 33.05 51.27
CA TYR A 44 25.14 33.10 50.78
C TYR A 44 24.92 34.45 50.12
N VAL A 45 24.42 34.44 48.89
CA VAL A 45 24.05 35.63 48.14
C VAL A 45 22.55 35.54 47.84
N PHE A 46 21.83 36.65 47.99
CA PHE A 46 20.39 36.70 47.75
C PHE A 46 20.09 37.72 46.67
N ALA A 47 19.35 37.28 45.65
CA ALA A 47 18.92 38.15 44.57
C ALA A 47 17.69 38.98 44.94
N ASN A 48 16.98 38.62 46.02
CA ASN A 48 15.83 39.37 46.53
C ASN A 48 14.77 39.65 45.45
N GLY A 49 14.56 38.68 44.53
CA GLY A 49 13.61 38.83 43.44
C GLY A 49 14.15 39.51 42.17
N ASN A 50 15.42 39.92 42.14
CA ASN A 50 16.00 40.60 40.98
C ASN A 50 16.65 39.61 40.00
N ASP A 51 16.62 39.95 38.70
CA ASP A 51 17.36 39.20 37.69
C ASP A 51 18.88 39.37 37.86
N VAL A 52 19.61 38.25 37.79
CA VAL A 52 21.05 38.17 38.02
C VAL A 52 21.75 37.52 36.83
N VAL A 53 22.90 38.07 36.45
CA VAL A 53 23.83 37.46 35.50
C VAL A 53 25.13 37.09 36.22
N ILE A 54 25.62 35.87 36.00
CA ILE A 54 26.90 35.38 36.48
C ILE A 54 27.89 35.33 35.33
N GLU A 55 29.00 36.07 35.44
CA GLU A 55 30.03 36.21 34.41
C GLU A 55 31.43 36.17 35.05
N GLN A 56 32.40 35.62 34.32
CA GLN A 56 33.82 35.75 34.64
C GLN A 56 34.40 36.98 33.94
N ASP A 57 35.17 37.79 34.66
CA ASP A 57 35.90 38.91 34.06
C ASP A 57 37.24 38.49 33.46
N THR A 58 37.94 39.45 32.87
CA THR A 58 39.25 39.23 32.24
C THR A 58 40.35 38.82 33.23
N ASP A 59 40.15 39.08 34.53
CA ASP A 59 41.09 38.73 35.59
C ASP A 59 40.81 37.33 36.15
N GLY A 60 39.79 36.63 35.63
CA GLY A 60 39.41 35.28 36.04
C GLY A 60 38.48 35.23 37.25
N ASN A 61 38.05 36.37 37.77
CA ASN A 61 37.13 36.44 38.90
C ASN A 61 35.69 36.28 38.41
N THR A 62 34.91 35.43 39.08
CA THR A 62 33.48 35.25 38.77
C THR A 62 32.64 36.19 39.62
N TYR A 63 31.64 36.83 39.04
CA TYR A 63 30.73 37.73 39.75
C TYR A 63 29.28 37.41 39.43
N ALA A 64 28.41 37.54 40.43
CA ALA A 64 26.98 37.68 40.25
C ALA A 64 26.62 39.18 40.24
N ALA A 65 25.91 39.65 39.22
CA ALA A 65 25.54 41.04 39.05
C ALA A 65 24.07 41.20 38.67
N LEU A 66 23.44 42.31 39.06
CA LEU A 66 22.08 42.61 38.59
C LEU A 66 22.07 42.79 37.06
N LYS A 67 21.13 42.15 36.38
CA LYS A 67 21.03 42.16 34.91
C LYS A 67 20.92 43.58 34.33
N ASN A 68 20.22 44.47 35.04
CA ASN A 68 19.99 45.85 34.64
C ASN A 68 21.06 46.84 35.16
N ASP A 69 21.98 46.41 36.03
CA ASP A 69 23.03 47.25 36.61
C ASP A 69 24.26 46.41 36.99
N LYS A 70 25.11 46.13 35.99
CA LYS A 70 26.31 45.29 36.16
C LYS A 70 27.34 45.82 37.16
N ASN A 71 27.23 47.09 37.57
CA ASN A 71 28.10 47.67 38.61
C ASN A 71 27.74 47.17 40.02
N LYS A 72 26.49 46.74 40.23
CA LYS A 72 26.04 46.09 41.46
C LYS A 72 26.32 44.60 41.38
N ARG A 73 27.58 44.25 41.65
CA ARG A 73 28.09 42.88 41.57
C ARG A 73 28.77 42.40 42.85
N ILE A 74 28.68 41.10 43.11
CA ILE A 74 29.32 40.40 44.23
C ILE A 74 30.19 39.28 43.64
N VAL A 75 31.43 39.13 44.13
CA VAL A 75 32.32 38.03 43.71
C VAL A 75 31.68 36.71 44.11
N VAL A 76 31.64 35.70 43.24
CA VAL A 76 31.14 34.36 43.58
C VAL A 76 32.18 33.31 43.24
N ASP A 77 32.10 32.16 43.90
CA ASP A 77 33.05 31.07 43.79
C ASP A 77 32.37 29.72 44.04
N LYS A 78 33.15 28.64 44.01
CA LYS A 78 32.69 27.26 44.25
C LYS A 78 32.05 27.02 45.63
N ASP A 79 32.24 27.91 46.60
CA ASP A 79 31.71 27.79 47.97
C ASP A 79 30.53 28.76 48.21
N THR A 80 30.06 29.43 47.14
CA THR A 80 28.96 30.39 47.14
C THR A 80 27.62 29.74 46.79
N PHE A 81 26.58 30.07 47.56
CA PHE A 81 25.18 29.70 47.38
C PHE A 81 24.37 30.94 47.00
N LEU A 82 23.89 31.03 45.76
CA LEU A 82 23.07 32.14 45.28
C LEU A 82 21.60 31.74 45.28
N PHE A 83 20.78 32.41 46.08
CA PHE A 83 19.32 32.26 46.12
C PHE A 83 18.65 33.31 45.23
N ALA A 84 17.67 32.91 44.43
CA ALA A 84 16.84 33.81 43.63
C ALA A 84 15.96 34.73 44.50
N GLY A 85 15.55 34.22 45.66
CA GLY A 85 14.71 34.94 46.60
C GLY A 85 15.48 35.63 47.73
N ALA A 86 14.78 35.85 48.85
CA ALA A 86 15.30 36.49 50.05
C ALA A 86 15.91 35.48 51.05
N GLU A 87 16.70 36.00 51.99
CA GLU A 87 17.21 35.22 53.13
C GLU A 87 16.10 34.78 54.08
N GLU A 88 15.18 35.68 54.37
CA GLU A 88 14.05 35.50 55.30
C GLU A 88 12.74 35.30 54.50
N ASN A 89 11.67 36.00 54.85
CA ASN A 89 10.39 35.90 54.15
C ASN A 89 10.36 36.79 52.90
N GLY A 90 9.99 36.22 51.75
CA GLY A 90 9.89 36.97 50.49
C GLY A 90 8.91 36.33 49.50
N SER A 91 8.15 37.16 48.79
CA SER A 91 7.29 36.70 47.70
C SER A 91 7.56 37.49 46.43
N TYR A 92 7.82 36.78 45.33
CA TYR A 92 8.22 37.35 44.05
C TYR A 92 7.47 36.71 42.89
N ASP A 93 7.14 37.50 41.88
CA ASP A 93 6.41 36.99 40.71
C ASP A 93 7.30 36.16 39.79
N GLU A 94 8.47 36.67 39.43
CA GLU A 94 9.42 36.01 38.53
C GLU A 94 10.86 36.45 38.82
N VAL A 95 11.81 35.52 38.72
CA VAL A 95 13.25 35.79 38.87
C VAL A 95 14.04 34.96 37.87
N THR A 96 15.03 35.57 37.22
CA THR A 96 15.96 34.87 36.32
C THR A 96 17.40 34.99 36.79
N ILE A 97 18.08 33.86 36.95
CA ILE A 97 19.53 33.77 37.16
C ILE A 97 20.17 33.16 35.92
N GLU A 98 21.05 33.90 35.27
CA GLU A 98 21.69 33.53 34.00
C GLU A 98 23.20 33.42 34.17
N MET A 99 23.74 32.20 34.12
CA MET A 99 25.16 31.90 34.18
C MET A 99 25.75 31.82 32.78
N LYS A 100 26.59 32.81 32.44
CA LYS A 100 27.29 32.88 31.14
C LYS A 100 28.65 32.20 31.16
N SER A 101 29.38 32.27 32.27
CA SER A 101 30.73 31.74 32.43
C SER A 101 31.17 31.75 33.90
N GLY A 102 32.38 31.24 34.19
CA GLY A 102 32.98 31.26 35.52
C GLY A 102 32.64 30.05 36.38
N VAL A 103 32.78 30.21 37.70
CA VAL A 103 32.58 29.14 38.68
C VAL A 103 31.66 29.58 39.81
N ILE A 104 30.67 28.77 40.15
CA ILE A 104 29.82 28.97 41.34
C ILE A 104 29.48 27.65 42.01
N GLY A 105 29.31 27.67 43.34
CA GLY A 105 28.92 26.50 44.12
C GLY A 105 27.50 26.03 43.82
N THR A 106 26.49 26.80 44.19
CA THR A 106 25.08 26.42 44.00
C THR A 106 24.22 27.61 43.61
N ILE A 107 23.31 27.43 42.65
CA ILE A 107 22.22 28.35 42.36
C ILE A 107 20.91 27.71 42.85
N ILE A 108 20.13 28.45 43.63
CA ILE A 108 18.86 28.02 44.20
C ILE A 108 17.75 28.94 43.71
N GLY A 109 16.71 28.36 43.11
CA GLY A 109 15.60 29.07 42.50
C GLY A 109 14.55 29.62 43.47
N SER A 110 14.74 29.48 44.78
CA SER A 110 13.78 29.85 45.83
C SER A 110 14.30 30.94 46.77
N ASN A 111 13.45 31.35 47.72
CA ASN A 111 13.88 31.95 48.97
C ASN A 111 14.64 30.93 49.83
N LYS A 112 15.48 31.42 50.74
CA LYS A 112 16.01 30.60 51.84
C LYS A 112 14.97 30.49 52.96
N GLY A 113 14.31 31.58 53.33
CA GLY A 113 13.20 31.56 54.30
C GLY A 113 11.85 31.25 53.63
N PRO A 114 10.74 31.43 54.36
CA PRO A 114 9.40 31.14 53.86
C PRO A 114 8.97 32.13 52.77
N GLY A 115 7.83 31.84 52.13
CA GLY A 115 7.26 32.65 51.06
C GLY A 115 7.20 31.89 49.74
N SER A 116 6.98 32.63 48.65
CA SER A 116 6.68 32.05 47.34
C SER A 116 7.42 32.73 46.19
N ILE A 117 7.80 31.94 45.19
CA ILE A 117 8.20 32.49 43.88
C ILE A 117 7.24 31.96 42.82
N GLY A 118 6.68 32.84 42.00
CA GLY A 118 5.86 32.45 40.86
C GLY A 118 6.66 31.64 39.84
N THR A 119 7.63 32.29 39.18
CA THR A 119 8.51 31.62 38.21
C THR A 119 9.98 31.84 38.56
N SER A 120 10.76 30.76 38.53
CA SER A 120 12.20 30.79 38.76
C SER A 120 12.92 30.18 37.56
N ASN A 121 13.69 31.01 36.86
CA ASN A 121 14.46 30.60 35.70
C ASN A 121 15.95 30.54 36.05
N ILE A 122 16.58 29.38 35.90
CA ILE A 122 18.02 29.20 36.02
C ILE A 122 18.55 28.80 34.64
N ILE A 123 19.32 29.68 34.01
CA ILE A 123 19.87 29.47 32.67
C ILE A 123 21.38 29.32 32.78
N ILE A 124 21.94 28.19 32.33
CA ILE A 124 23.36 27.86 32.36
C ILE A 124 23.85 27.76 30.93
N ASP A 125 24.44 28.83 30.40
CA ASP A 125 25.00 28.83 29.06
C ASP A 125 26.38 28.18 29.01
N ASN A 126 27.22 28.46 30.02
CA ASN A 126 28.56 27.88 30.15
C ASN A 126 29.13 28.09 31.56
N GLY A 127 30.32 27.52 31.82
CA GLY A 127 31.04 27.59 33.09
C GLY A 127 30.84 26.36 33.96
N THR A 128 31.26 26.43 35.22
CA THR A 128 31.23 25.31 36.16
C THR A 128 30.35 25.63 37.36
N ILE A 129 29.26 24.89 37.50
CA ILE A 129 28.38 24.95 38.67
C ILE A 129 28.51 23.66 39.47
N GLY A 130 28.43 23.75 40.80
CA GLY A 130 28.12 22.57 41.60
C GLY A 130 26.68 22.15 41.28
N MET A 131 25.69 22.79 41.91
CA MET A 131 24.28 22.40 41.76
C MET A 131 23.38 23.54 41.32
N ALA A 132 22.39 23.22 40.48
CA ALA A 132 21.23 24.07 40.27
C ALA A 132 20.01 23.41 40.93
N ILE A 133 19.37 24.09 41.87
CA ILE A 133 18.27 23.57 42.67
C ILE A 133 17.05 24.45 42.45
N GLY A 134 15.89 23.86 42.19
CA GLY A 134 14.64 24.58 42.01
C GLY A 134 14.15 25.22 43.30
N ASN A 135 14.00 24.43 44.36
CA ASN A 135 13.55 24.94 45.65
C ASN A 135 14.30 24.30 46.82
N GLN A 136 14.88 25.13 47.68
CA GLN A 136 15.55 24.71 48.92
C GLN A 136 15.16 25.66 50.06
N GLY A 137 14.29 25.19 50.95
CA GLY A 137 13.86 25.92 52.15
C GLY A 137 14.80 25.67 53.33
N ALA A 138 15.03 26.71 54.14
CA ALA A 138 15.81 26.61 55.37
C ALA A 138 15.10 25.79 56.44
N LYS A 139 15.89 25.05 57.23
CA LYS A 139 15.48 24.68 58.59
C LYS A 139 15.92 25.74 59.58
N ALA A 140 15.10 25.90 60.62
CA ALA A 140 15.49 26.54 61.86
C ALA A 140 16.75 25.87 62.44
N LYS A 141 17.81 26.68 62.55
CA LYS A 141 19.13 26.48 63.16
C LYS A 141 20.13 25.65 62.35
N ASP A 142 20.96 26.40 61.60
CA ASP A 142 22.38 26.17 61.36
C ASP A 142 22.95 24.92 62.05
N ILE A 143 23.13 23.78 61.36
CA ILE A 143 24.27 22.83 61.45
C ILE A 143 24.12 21.80 60.30
N VAL A 144 25.25 21.57 59.61
CA VAL A 144 25.70 20.34 58.94
C VAL A 144 24.77 19.10 59.00
N SER A 145 24.49 18.56 57.80
CA SER A 145 23.98 17.22 57.48
C SER A 145 22.67 16.77 58.14
N GLY A 146 21.63 16.65 57.31
CA GLY A 146 20.43 15.82 57.49
C GLY A 146 19.37 16.40 58.43
N GLY A 147 18.10 16.21 58.08
CA GLY A 147 16.99 16.81 58.79
C GLY A 147 15.87 15.80 59.04
N GLY A 148 15.20 15.88 60.18
CA GLY A 148 13.89 15.27 60.34
C GLY A 148 12.69 16.19 60.04
N ALA A 149 11.49 15.69 60.31
CA ALA A 149 10.21 16.12 59.76
C ALA A 149 9.72 17.55 60.06
N ALA A 150 9.26 18.23 59.02
CA ALA A 150 8.11 19.14 59.08
C ALA A 150 6.88 18.38 58.53
N SER A 151 5.66 18.67 59.00
CA SER A 151 4.43 18.06 58.47
C SER A 151 4.21 18.43 57.00
N TYR A 152 3.45 17.60 56.25
CA TYR A 152 3.15 17.80 54.83
C TYR A 152 2.62 19.22 54.52
N GLU A 153 1.78 19.77 55.40
CA GLU A 153 1.20 21.12 55.27
C GLU A 153 2.25 22.24 55.30
N LYS A 154 3.33 22.09 56.07
CA LYS A 154 4.37 23.12 56.22
C LYS A 154 5.28 23.25 55.00
N ARG A 155 5.28 22.29 54.08
CA ARG A 155 6.11 22.36 52.86
C ARG A 155 5.67 23.48 51.93
N LYS A 156 4.37 23.79 51.93
CA LYS A 156 3.79 24.85 51.10
C LYS A 156 4.13 26.25 51.59
N GLU A 157 4.69 26.39 52.80
CA GLU A 157 5.27 27.65 53.28
C GLU A 157 6.54 28.03 52.49
N HIS A 158 7.14 27.09 51.75
CA HIS A 158 8.26 27.30 50.85
C HIS A 158 7.89 26.81 49.45
N THR A 159 7.21 27.64 48.67
CA THR A 159 6.65 27.26 47.37
C THR A 159 7.38 27.95 46.21
N VAL A 160 7.70 27.19 45.16
CA VAL A 160 7.97 27.76 43.84
C VAL A 160 6.93 27.20 42.87
N HIS A 161 6.15 28.05 42.20
CA HIS A 161 5.09 27.55 41.31
C HIS A 161 5.69 26.96 40.04
N THR A 162 6.65 27.62 39.43
CA THR A 162 7.34 27.10 38.23
C THR A 162 8.84 27.25 38.37
N VAL A 163 9.57 26.15 38.23
CA VAL A 163 11.02 26.16 38.09
C VAL A 163 11.37 25.75 36.66
N ASN A 164 12.22 26.53 36.01
CA ASN A 164 12.82 26.20 34.73
C ASN A 164 14.33 26.22 34.86
N ILE A 165 14.98 25.05 34.84
CA ILE A 165 16.43 24.94 34.71
C ILE A 165 16.76 24.64 33.24
N THR A 166 17.55 25.50 32.59
CA THR A 166 18.03 25.26 31.22
C THR A 166 19.55 25.23 31.21
N MET A 167 20.15 24.15 30.71
CA MET A 167 21.60 24.02 30.54
C MET A 167 21.94 23.87 29.06
N ASN A 168 22.64 24.86 28.50
CA ASN A 168 23.08 24.87 27.11
C ASN A 168 24.53 24.38 26.95
N GLY A 169 25.34 24.47 28.00
CA GLY A 169 26.75 24.10 27.96
C GLY A 169 27.41 24.14 29.35
N GLY A 170 28.73 23.98 29.38
CA GLY A 170 29.51 23.96 30.63
C GLY A 170 29.49 22.63 31.36
N SER A 171 29.74 22.68 32.67
CA SER A 171 29.78 21.51 33.56
C SER A 171 28.96 21.73 34.83
N ALA A 172 28.18 20.74 35.23
CA ALA A 172 27.44 20.73 36.48
C ALA A 172 27.75 19.47 37.30
N GLN A 173 27.70 19.55 38.62
CA GLN A 173 27.61 18.34 39.44
C GLN A 173 26.23 17.71 39.28
N ALA A 174 25.17 18.53 39.39
CA ALA A 174 23.80 18.07 39.22
C ALA A 174 22.76 19.17 39.04
N LEU A 175 21.64 18.80 38.43
CA LEU A 175 20.46 19.65 38.24
C LEU A 175 19.25 19.03 38.95
N VAL A 176 18.61 19.82 39.82
CA VAL A 176 17.48 19.39 40.65
C VAL A 176 16.32 20.38 40.48
N PRO A 177 15.46 20.25 39.45
CA PRO A 177 14.43 21.25 39.17
C PRO A 177 13.30 21.29 40.20
N GLY A 178 13.08 20.21 40.95
CA GLY A 178 12.03 20.12 41.94
C GLY A 178 12.49 20.50 43.34
N SER A 179 11.84 19.84 44.30
CA SER A 179 12.05 20.08 45.72
C SER A 179 13.40 19.53 46.20
N TYR A 180 14.10 20.29 47.04
CA TYR A 180 15.31 19.87 47.77
C TYR A 180 15.12 20.14 49.26
N GLY A 181 14.78 19.10 50.02
CA GLY A 181 14.35 19.21 51.41
C GLY A 181 12.82 19.22 51.52
N ASN A 182 12.28 19.76 52.62
CA ASN A 182 10.83 19.74 52.87
C ASN A 182 10.12 20.92 52.20
N THR A 183 10.23 21.03 50.87
CA THR A 183 9.64 22.12 50.07
C THR A 183 8.62 21.64 49.05
N TYR A 184 7.93 22.58 48.38
CA TYR A 184 6.96 22.30 47.32
C TYR A 184 7.32 23.03 46.02
N VAL A 185 7.28 22.31 44.90
CA VAL A 185 7.37 22.87 43.55
C VAL A 185 6.14 22.45 42.75
N GLU A 186 5.35 23.38 42.21
CA GLU A 186 4.16 22.98 41.45
C GLU A 186 4.52 22.43 40.06
N ASN A 187 5.41 23.10 39.32
CA ASN A 187 5.90 22.67 38.02
C ASN A 187 7.43 22.70 37.99
N ALA A 188 8.06 21.51 37.98
CA ALA A 188 9.50 21.36 37.94
C ALA A 188 9.96 20.99 36.52
N ASN A 189 10.67 21.90 35.85
CA ASN A 189 11.16 21.68 34.49
C ASN A 189 12.69 21.76 34.44
N VAL A 190 13.32 20.79 33.76
CA VAL A 190 14.73 20.87 33.38
C VAL A 190 14.89 20.56 31.89
N THR A 191 15.69 21.37 31.20
CA THR A 191 16.05 21.17 29.79
C THR A 191 17.58 21.20 29.66
N VAL A 192 18.16 20.13 29.13
CA VAL A 192 19.59 20.00 28.88
C VAL A 192 19.81 19.92 27.37
N ASN A 193 20.42 20.95 26.80
CA ASN A 193 20.77 21.02 25.37
C ASN A 193 22.24 20.64 25.13
N GLY A 194 23.11 20.77 26.14
CA GLY A 194 24.54 20.50 26.02
C GLY A 194 25.28 20.58 27.36
N GLY A 195 26.58 20.27 27.34
CA GLY A 195 27.45 20.28 28.52
C GLY A 195 27.60 18.91 29.21
N ALA A 196 28.28 18.89 30.35
CA ALA A 196 28.60 17.67 31.09
C ALA A 196 28.09 17.72 32.54
N ILE A 197 27.26 16.76 32.91
CA ILE A 197 26.66 16.65 34.25
C ILE A 197 27.19 15.40 34.94
N ALA A 198 28.15 15.60 35.83
CA ALA A 198 28.87 14.52 36.52
C ALA A 198 28.56 14.55 38.01
N ALA A 199 27.66 13.68 38.47
CA ALA A 199 27.42 13.51 39.90
C ALA A 199 28.63 12.83 40.56
N THR A 200 29.40 13.58 41.35
CA THR A 200 30.70 13.12 41.88
C THR A 200 30.66 12.52 43.29
N THR A 201 29.65 12.78 44.13
CA THR A 201 29.58 12.27 45.52
C THR A 201 28.16 12.31 46.14
N SER A 202 27.93 11.48 47.17
CA SER A 202 26.75 11.46 48.06
C SER A 202 26.35 12.86 48.58
N PRO A 203 25.05 13.20 48.71
CA PRO A 203 23.88 12.31 48.62
C PRO A 203 23.29 12.19 47.20
N MET A 204 23.76 12.99 46.24
CA MET A 204 23.20 13.03 44.89
C MET A 204 23.94 12.09 43.97
N GLN A 205 23.24 11.02 43.63
CA GLN A 205 23.79 9.91 42.88
C GLN A 205 23.47 10.01 41.38
N ALA A 206 22.61 10.95 40.95
CA ALA A 206 22.22 11.19 39.56
C ALA A 206 22.60 12.60 39.12
N GLY A 207 22.94 12.76 37.83
CA GLY A 207 23.29 14.06 37.27
C GLY A 207 22.06 14.96 37.12
N VAL A 208 20.93 14.38 36.67
CA VAL A 208 19.63 15.07 36.70
C VAL A 208 18.72 14.33 37.67
N LEU A 209 18.25 15.02 38.70
CA LEU A 209 17.39 14.45 39.73
C LEU A 209 16.12 15.28 39.85
N GLY A 210 14.94 14.72 39.57
CA GLY A 210 13.69 15.50 39.58
C GLY A 210 13.42 16.18 40.93
N GLY A 211 13.74 15.52 42.05
CA GLY A 211 13.76 16.16 43.38
C GLY A 211 14.31 15.23 44.46
N THR A 212 14.68 15.82 45.61
CA THR A 212 15.03 15.09 46.82
C THR A 212 14.38 15.61 48.10
N ASN A 213 13.64 14.75 48.78
CA ASN A 213 12.74 15.12 49.88
C ASN A 213 11.65 16.13 49.40
N GLY A 214 10.46 16.13 49.99
CA GLY A 214 9.40 17.08 49.65
C GLY A 214 8.47 16.64 48.50
N GLU A 215 7.91 17.62 47.78
CA GLU A 215 6.81 17.40 46.84
C GLU A 215 6.92 18.25 45.57
N ILE A 216 6.50 17.66 44.46
CA ILE A 216 6.43 18.21 43.12
C ILE A 216 5.01 18.02 42.59
N GLY A 217 4.40 19.00 41.94
CA GLY A 217 3.14 18.83 41.23
C GLY A 217 3.35 18.06 39.92
N GLN A 218 4.04 18.68 38.97
CA GLN A 218 4.39 18.12 37.66
C GLN A 218 5.91 18.14 37.46
N LEU A 219 6.46 17.11 36.84
CA LEU A 219 7.89 17.02 36.55
C LEU A 219 8.12 16.81 35.04
N THR A 220 8.93 17.66 34.42
CA THR A 220 9.35 17.50 33.03
C THR A 220 10.87 17.57 32.92
N ILE A 221 11.47 16.53 32.34
CA ILE A 221 12.89 16.44 32.05
C ILE A 221 13.05 16.31 30.53
N ASN A 222 13.68 17.31 29.89
CA ASN A 222 14.05 17.27 28.48
C ASN A 222 15.56 17.15 28.35
N PHE A 223 16.05 16.05 27.80
CA PHE A 223 17.45 15.81 27.53
C PHE A 223 17.68 15.75 26.02
N ASN A 224 18.12 16.87 25.45
CA ASN A 224 18.28 17.06 24.01
C ASN A 224 19.73 16.86 23.55
N GLY A 225 20.71 17.03 24.46
CA GLY A 225 22.14 16.91 24.16
C GLY A 225 23.02 17.00 25.41
N GLY A 226 24.33 16.80 25.24
CA GLY A 226 25.29 16.76 26.34
C GLY A 226 25.49 15.36 26.93
N THR A 227 26.08 15.29 28.12
CA THR A 227 26.33 14.03 28.84
C THR A 227 25.85 14.12 30.29
N THR A 228 25.12 13.13 30.79
CA THR A 228 24.79 13.02 32.22
C THR A 228 25.10 11.63 32.74
N LYS A 229 25.53 11.55 34.00
CA LYS A 229 25.75 10.27 34.69
C LYS A 229 24.47 9.42 34.69
N ASP A 230 23.37 9.96 35.20
CA ASP A 230 22.07 9.29 35.27
C ASP A 230 20.95 10.35 35.25
N ILE A 231 19.74 9.93 34.87
CA ILE A 231 18.49 10.67 35.11
C ILE A 231 17.71 9.89 36.17
N ALA A 232 17.38 10.53 37.27
CA ALA A 232 16.52 9.99 38.31
C ALA A 232 15.30 10.88 38.49
N LEU A 233 14.10 10.32 38.47
CA LEU A 233 12.89 11.12 38.68
C LEU A 233 12.78 11.59 40.13
N MET A 234 13.03 10.71 41.10
CA MET A 234 12.68 10.98 42.49
C MET A 234 13.64 10.32 43.48
N GLN A 235 14.07 11.07 44.50
CA GLN A 235 14.81 10.55 45.66
C GLN A 235 14.14 11.00 46.96
N ARG A 236 13.27 10.18 47.56
CA ARG A 236 12.46 10.57 48.75
C ARG A 236 11.49 11.75 48.50
N THR A 237 11.12 12.00 47.24
CA THR A 237 10.20 13.07 46.81
C THR A 237 8.94 12.49 46.19
N MET A 238 7.82 13.19 46.32
CA MET A 238 6.56 12.85 45.65
C MET A 238 6.33 13.74 44.43
N VAL A 239 5.90 13.16 43.31
CA VAL A 239 5.28 13.87 42.19
C VAL A 239 3.77 13.60 42.25
N THR A 240 2.93 14.58 42.59
CA THR A 240 1.48 14.36 42.74
C THR A 240 0.74 14.26 41.40
N GLY A 241 1.35 14.75 40.33
CA GLY A 241 0.90 14.64 38.96
C GLY A 241 1.79 13.72 38.11
N LYS A 242 2.02 14.11 36.86
CA LYS A 242 2.76 13.35 35.86
C LYS A 242 4.24 13.72 35.90
N ALA A 243 5.10 12.71 35.80
CA ALA A 243 6.50 12.87 35.49
C ALA A 243 6.75 12.48 34.03
N THR A 244 7.41 13.34 33.27
CA THR A 244 7.74 13.11 31.86
C THR A 244 9.24 13.23 31.65
N VAL A 245 9.85 12.22 31.03
CA VAL A 245 11.25 12.24 30.59
C VAL A 245 11.27 12.13 29.07
N ASN A 246 11.85 13.12 28.40
CA ASN A 246 12.11 13.12 26.98
C ASN A 246 13.61 13.04 26.76
N VAL A 247 14.11 11.94 26.18
CA VAL A 247 15.52 11.82 25.77
C VAL A 247 15.56 11.87 24.26
N ASN A 248 15.90 13.04 23.71
CA ASN A 248 15.90 13.31 22.27
C ASN A 248 17.30 13.18 21.64
N GLY A 249 18.36 13.24 22.46
CA GLY A 249 19.75 13.16 22.02
C GLY A 249 20.74 13.21 23.20
N GLY A 250 22.04 13.21 22.92
CA GLY A 250 23.08 13.19 23.96
C GLY A 250 23.36 11.80 24.54
N VAL A 251 24.17 11.75 25.60
CA VAL A 251 24.56 10.52 26.31
C VAL A 251 24.07 10.56 27.75
N VAL A 252 23.12 9.70 28.06
CA VAL A 252 22.61 9.46 29.42
C VAL A 252 23.22 8.15 29.90
N GLY A 253 23.53 7.99 31.19
CA GLY A 253 23.74 6.65 31.74
C GLY A 253 22.39 5.98 31.98
N ASN A 254 22.06 5.68 33.24
CA ASN A 254 20.79 5.02 33.54
C ASN A 254 19.66 6.03 33.74
N ILE A 255 18.45 5.60 33.38
CA ILE A 255 17.20 6.35 33.59
C ILE A 255 16.36 5.61 34.61
N TYR A 256 16.15 6.21 35.78
CA TYR A 256 15.33 5.67 36.85
C TYR A 256 13.94 6.29 36.81
N ALA A 257 13.02 5.58 36.15
CA ALA A 257 11.61 5.90 36.02
C ALA A 257 10.84 5.56 37.32
N GLY A 258 11.19 6.23 38.41
CA GLY A 258 10.64 5.96 39.75
C GLY A 258 11.56 6.44 40.87
N SER A 259 11.50 5.77 42.01
CA SER A 259 12.46 5.97 43.10
C SER A 259 13.88 5.57 42.67
N TYR A 260 14.86 6.41 43.00
CA TYR A 260 16.29 6.14 42.79
C TYR A 260 17.05 5.97 44.11
N TYR A 261 17.71 4.83 44.27
CA TYR A 261 18.62 4.48 45.37
C TYR A 261 19.75 3.60 44.82
N ASP A 262 21.01 3.90 45.16
CA ASP A 262 22.19 3.07 44.86
C ASP A 262 22.13 1.72 45.60
N ASP A 263 22.74 0.68 45.02
CA ASP A 263 22.99 -0.63 45.65
C ASP A 263 23.76 -0.53 46.98
N ASN A 264 24.56 0.54 47.14
CA ASN A 264 25.29 0.87 48.36
C ASN A 264 24.52 1.84 49.30
N ASP A 265 23.41 2.45 48.85
CA ASP A 265 22.43 3.12 49.72
C ASP A 265 21.43 2.06 50.23
N ASN A 266 22.00 0.95 50.73
CA ASN A 266 21.32 0.07 51.65
C ASN A 266 20.86 0.97 52.80
N ALA A 267 19.64 0.78 53.28
CA ALA A 267 19.01 1.55 54.36
C ALA A 267 19.72 1.48 55.75
N LEU A 268 21.06 1.52 55.80
CA LEU A 268 21.86 1.97 56.92
C LEU A 268 21.92 3.50 56.91
N GLY A 269 20.74 4.10 57.02
CA GLY A 269 20.64 5.44 57.57
C GLY A 269 21.40 5.46 58.89
N THR A 270 22.25 6.47 59.08
CA THR A 270 23.03 6.69 60.29
C THR A 270 22.20 6.36 61.53
N ALA A 271 22.66 5.35 62.27
CA ALA A 271 22.13 5.03 63.58
C ALA A 271 22.31 6.26 64.48
N ASN A 272 21.23 6.63 65.18
CA ASN A 272 21.01 7.84 66.00
C ASN A 272 20.62 9.12 65.26
N TRP A 273 19.31 9.29 65.07
CA TRP A 273 18.71 10.63 65.10
C TRP A 273 17.89 10.84 66.37
N ASN A 274 18.58 11.38 67.38
CA ASN A 274 18.10 11.88 68.67
C ASN A 274 16.62 12.34 68.71
N ASN A 275 15.66 11.45 69.03
CA ASN A 275 14.26 11.80 69.32
C ASN A 275 13.42 12.40 68.17
N TRP A 276 13.74 12.14 66.89
CA TRP A 276 12.86 12.54 65.78
C TRP A 276 12.03 11.34 65.30
N GLY A 277 10.71 11.37 65.51
CA GLY A 277 9.78 10.42 64.90
C GLY A 277 9.73 10.62 63.39
N ALA A 278 10.29 9.68 62.63
CA ALA A 278 10.31 9.70 61.17
C ALA A 278 9.72 8.39 60.63
N GLY A 279 8.43 8.45 60.28
CA GLY A 279 7.67 7.40 59.59
C GLY A 279 6.96 7.88 58.32
N ASP A 280 7.14 9.15 57.90
CA ASP A 280 6.31 9.79 56.86
C ASP A 280 7.10 10.22 55.60
N VAL A 281 8.16 9.50 55.23
CA VAL A 281 8.92 9.80 54.01
C VAL A 281 8.36 8.98 52.85
N ASN A 282 7.62 9.63 51.95
CA ASN A 282 7.10 9.01 50.73
C ASN A 282 8.25 8.69 49.78
N TYR A 283 8.50 7.41 49.57
CA TYR A 283 9.54 6.93 48.68
C TYR A 283 9.07 7.09 47.23
N GLY A 284 9.58 8.13 46.54
CA GLY A 284 9.55 8.33 45.08
C GLY A 284 8.34 7.78 44.33
N GLN A 285 7.22 8.51 44.40
CA GLN A 285 5.99 8.16 43.68
C GLN A 285 5.56 9.26 42.72
N ALA A 286 5.01 8.88 41.57
CA ALA A 286 4.36 9.77 40.60
C ALA A 286 2.95 9.26 40.29
N ALA A 287 2.00 10.12 39.89
CA ALA A 287 0.65 9.68 39.48
C ALA A 287 0.63 9.08 38.05
N ALA A 288 1.57 9.52 37.20
CA ALA A 288 1.82 8.93 35.89
C ALA A 288 3.29 9.15 35.53
N ILE A 289 3.89 8.21 34.78
CA ILE A 289 5.26 8.35 34.30
C ILE A 289 5.28 8.07 32.81
N ASP A 290 5.75 9.05 32.04
CA ASP A 290 6.04 8.89 30.62
C ASP A 290 7.54 8.99 30.40
N VAL A 291 8.11 7.99 29.73
CA VAL A 291 9.48 8.02 29.24
C VAL A 291 9.46 7.91 27.72
N ASN A 292 9.90 8.97 27.05
CA ASN A 292 9.93 9.10 25.60
C ASN A 292 11.39 9.07 25.12
N ILE A 293 11.72 8.06 24.32
CA ILE A 293 13.07 7.86 23.78
C ILE A 293 13.07 8.17 22.28
N GLY A 294 13.78 9.23 21.89
CA GLY A 294 14.01 9.62 20.50
C GLY A 294 15.01 8.69 19.79
N SER A 295 14.97 8.67 18.45
CA SER A 295 15.81 7.79 17.63
C SER A 295 17.32 8.05 17.76
N ASN A 296 17.71 9.24 18.22
CA ASN A 296 19.12 9.65 18.40
C ASN A 296 19.59 9.59 19.85
N ALA A 297 18.77 9.04 20.76
CA ALA A 297 19.11 8.91 22.16
C ALA A 297 20.20 7.84 22.38
N ALA A 298 21.18 8.15 23.22
CA ALA A 298 22.12 7.16 23.74
C ALA A 298 21.95 7.07 25.26
N TYR A 299 21.66 5.87 25.76
CA TYR A 299 21.47 5.59 27.18
C TYR A 299 21.92 4.17 27.54
N ASP A 300 22.23 3.94 28.83
CA ASP A 300 22.65 2.62 29.34
C ASP A 300 21.43 1.71 29.56
N ASN A 301 20.63 2.00 30.60
CA ASN A 301 19.44 1.22 30.96
C ASN A 301 18.29 2.14 31.37
N ILE A 302 17.06 1.66 31.22
CA ILE A 302 15.89 2.24 31.88
C ILE A 302 15.50 1.28 33.00
N PHE A 303 15.45 1.76 34.22
CA PHE A 303 14.93 1.03 35.36
C PHE A 303 13.55 1.61 35.70
N SER A 304 12.51 0.78 35.70
CA SER A 304 11.34 1.08 36.51
C SER A 304 11.79 0.90 37.96
N GLY A 305 12.02 2.00 38.67
CA GLY A 305 12.36 1.92 40.09
C GLY A 305 11.23 1.25 40.88
N PHE A 306 11.51 0.78 42.10
CA PHE A 306 10.46 0.44 43.05
C PHE A 306 9.45 1.59 43.11
N GLN A 307 8.16 1.27 42.99
CA GLN A 307 7.13 2.03 43.67
C GLN A 307 6.82 1.29 44.96
N TYR A 308 6.43 2.05 46.00
CA TYR A 308 6.72 1.79 47.42
C TYR A 308 8.24 1.77 47.67
N VAL A 309 8.72 1.57 48.91
CA VAL A 309 9.86 0.64 48.95
C VAL A 309 9.31 -0.65 49.43
N ASP A 310 9.41 -0.93 50.71
CA ASP A 310 9.66 -2.33 50.93
C ASP A 310 8.44 -3.10 51.35
N LYS A 311 7.81 -3.77 50.42
CA LYS A 311 6.65 -4.54 50.77
C LYS A 311 6.88 -5.57 51.91
N SER A 312 8.05 -6.08 52.28
CA SER A 312 8.20 -6.97 53.46
C SER A 312 9.26 -6.61 54.48
N VAL A 313 9.77 -5.38 54.46
CA VAL A 313 10.49 -4.72 55.54
C VAL A 313 9.85 -3.38 55.86
N PHE A 314 9.33 -2.66 54.86
CA PHE A 314 8.01 -2.02 54.95
C PHE A 314 6.89 -3.02 55.18
N VAL A 315 7.21 -4.34 55.34
CA VAL A 315 6.57 -5.37 56.22
C VAL A 315 7.48 -6.32 56.99
N ASN A 316 8.50 -5.84 57.69
CA ASN A 316 9.10 -6.66 58.76
C ASN A 316 9.64 -5.77 59.86
N LYS A 317 10.22 -4.65 59.43
CA LYS A 317 10.23 -3.36 60.15
C LYS A 317 8.80 -2.78 60.28
N TYR A 318 7.86 -3.34 59.52
CA TYR A 318 6.42 -3.12 59.42
C TYR A 318 5.66 -4.50 59.35
N LYS A 319 6.22 -5.65 59.86
CA LYS A 319 5.80 -7.11 59.77
C LYS A 319 4.33 -7.52 59.83
N ASN A 320 3.48 -6.58 60.22
CA ASN A 320 2.04 -6.73 60.19
C ASN A 320 1.41 -6.23 58.88
N TRP A 321 2.14 -5.60 57.96
CA TRP A 321 1.56 -4.76 56.91
C TRP A 321 1.58 -5.36 55.49
N ILE A 322 1.98 -6.63 55.29
CA ILE A 322 2.29 -7.45 54.05
C ILE A 322 2.79 -8.87 54.41
N SER A 323 2.16 -9.78 53.72
CA SER A 323 2.15 -11.20 53.93
C SER A 323 2.71 -12.00 52.74
N THR A 324 3.12 -11.35 51.64
CA THR A 324 3.56 -11.86 50.30
C THR A 324 3.90 -10.69 49.34
N LEU A 325 4.74 -10.81 48.29
CA LEU A 325 5.06 -9.73 47.30
C LEU A 325 4.34 -9.82 45.94
N ASP A 326 3.00 -9.92 45.97
CA ASP A 326 2.07 -9.78 44.81
C ASP A 326 1.51 -8.34 44.61
N GLY A 327 1.47 -7.85 43.37
CA GLY A 327 0.45 -6.94 42.82
C GLY A 327 0.31 -5.48 43.32
N SER A 328 0.40 -4.57 42.34
CA SER A 328 -0.30 -3.28 42.19
C SER A 328 0.24 -1.99 42.84
N GLU A 329 0.02 -0.76 42.33
CA GLU A 329 -0.36 -0.12 41.03
C GLU A 329 -0.97 1.26 41.42
N SER A 330 -0.49 2.41 40.95
CA SER A 330 -1.20 3.20 39.94
C SER A 330 -0.41 4.47 39.58
N ALA A 331 0.73 4.28 38.93
CA ALA A 331 1.00 5.09 37.76
C ALA A 331 0.99 4.13 36.58
N SER A 332 0.16 4.43 35.57
CA SER A 332 0.44 3.91 34.24
C SER A 332 1.84 4.39 33.86
N LEU A 333 2.84 3.51 33.97
CA LEU A 333 4.15 3.73 33.38
C LEU A 333 4.00 3.43 31.89
N THR A 334 3.96 4.47 31.08
CA THR A 334 3.92 4.32 29.63
C THR A 334 5.31 4.65 29.09
N ILE A 335 6.01 3.65 28.58
CA ILE A 335 7.30 3.84 27.92
C ILE A 335 7.05 3.85 26.42
N HIS A 336 7.30 4.99 25.79
CA HIS A 336 7.25 5.13 24.34
C HIS A 336 8.68 5.01 23.79
N MET A 337 9.00 3.85 23.20
CA MET A 337 10.32 3.57 22.62
C MET A 337 10.25 3.49 21.10
N ASN A 338 11.10 4.26 20.43
CA ASN A 338 11.26 4.22 18.97
C ASN A 338 12.55 3.50 18.51
N ALA A 339 13.46 3.16 19.44
CA ALA A 339 14.73 2.47 19.16
C ALA A 339 15.23 1.67 20.39
N GLU A 340 16.05 0.63 20.16
CA GLU A 340 16.77 -0.08 21.23
C GLU A 340 17.96 0.76 21.77
N PRO A 341 18.40 0.55 23.03
CA PRO A 341 19.63 1.13 23.58
C PRO A 341 20.84 0.94 22.66
N SER A 342 21.66 1.98 22.52
CA SER A 342 22.74 2.05 21.53
C SER A 342 24.16 1.99 22.12
N LEU A 343 24.32 2.01 23.45
CA LEU A 343 25.63 1.99 24.10
C LEU A 343 25.93 0.62 24.74
N GLU A 344 27.01 -0.02 24.29
CA GLU A 344 27.63 -1.19 24.94
C GLU A 344 28.78 -0.73 25.85
N ARG A 345 28.82 -1.19 27.11
CA ARG A 345 30.00 -1.01 27.97
C ARG A 345 30.37 -2.26 28.77
N GLY A 346 31.46 -2.92 28.37
CA GLY A 346 32.24 -3.84 29.22
C GLY A 346 31.93 -5.34 29.12
N ALA A 347 32.73 -6.05 28.33
CA ALA A 347 33.05 -7.51 28.29
C ALA A 347 31.96 -8.60 28.37
N THR A 348 30.70 -8.31 28.62
CA THR A 348 29.60 -9.26 28.41
C THR A 348 28.41 -8.48 27.89
N THR A 349 27.99 -8.76 26.66
CA THR A 349 26.76 -8.27 26.03
C THR A 349 25.56 -8.56 26.95
N GLN A 350 25.21 -7.61 27.81
CA GLN A 350 23.85 -7.48 28.28
C GLN A 350 23.19 -6.54 27.28
N LYS A 351 22.56 -7.16 26.28
CA LYS A 351 21.59 -6.46 25.43
C LYS A 351 20.60 -5.78 26.37
N ALA A 352 20.19 -4.57 26.01
CA ALA A 352 18.95 -3.94 26.44
C ALA A 352 17.87 -4.96 26.82
N THR A 353 17.90 -5.40 28.07
CA THR A 353 16.94 -6.38 28.52
C THR A 353 15.83 -5.52 29.07
N SER A 354 14.82 -5.35 28.22
CA SER A 354 13.56 -4.71 28.55
C SER A 354 13.20 -4.99 29.99
N VAL A 355 12.92 -3.90 30.70
CA VAL A 355 12.57 -3.87 32.12
C VAL A 355 11.58 -4.99 32.43
N PHE A 356 12.06 -6.03 33.13
CA PHE A 356 11.22 -7.09 33.64
C PHE A 356 10.34 -6.49 34.75
N ASP A 357 9.02 -6.67 34.64
CA ASP A 357 8.31 -7.17 35.81
C ASP A 357 8.84 -8.59 36.07
N LEU A 358 9.30 -8.86 37.29
CA LEU A 358 9.87 -10.15 37.72
C LEU A 358 8.86 -11.33 37.63
N GLN A 359 7.63 -11.10 37.17
CA GLN A 359 6.62 -12.12 36.84
C GLN A 359 6.65 -12.55 35.37
N GLY A 360 7.47 -11.92 34.51
CA GLY A 360 7.59 -12.29 33.10
C GLY A 360 6.49 -11.73 32.20
N ASP A 361 5.66 -10.81 32.69
CA ASP A 361 4.73 -10.07 31.86
C ASP A 361 5.41 -8.85 31.23
N PHE A 362 5.35 -8.81 29.90
CA PHE A 362 6.06 -7.84 29.08
C PHE A 362 5.46 -6.44 29.24
N ILE A 363 6.31 -5.41 29.32
CA ILE A 363 5.95 -4.05 28.89
C ILE A 363 5.27 -4.17 27.53
N ARG A 364 3.97 -3.89 27.48
CA ARG A 364 3.21 -3.90 26.24
C ARG A 364 3.57 -2.63 25.50
N ILE A 365 4.41 -2.74 24.47
CA ILE A 365 4.59 -1.70 23.47
C ILE A 365 3.41 -1.84 22.49
N PRO A 366 2.36 -1.01 22.60
CA PRO A 366 1.23 -1.11 21.69
C PRO A 366 1.67 -0.68 20.28
N VAL A 367 1.02 -1.23 19.27
CA VAL A 367 1.10 -0.64 17.93
C VAL A 367 0.37 0.70 17.97
N THR A 368 1.06 1.77 17.55
CA THR A 368 0.53 3.14 17.54
C THR A 368 0.20 3.63 16.14
N SER A 369 0.75 2.99 15.10
CA SER A 369 0.42 3.30 13.72
C SER A 369 0.68 2.11 12.79
N VAL A 370 0.01 2.12 11.64
CA VAL A 370 0.34 1.28 10.49
C VAL A 370 0.72 2.23 9.36
N HIS A 371 1.87 2.01 8.75
CA HIS A 371 2.29 2.73 7.54
C HIS A 371 2.10 1.82 6.34
N MET A 372 1.68 2.38 5.21
CA MET A 372 1.55 1.66 3.96
C MET A 372 2.31 2.40 2.88
N ASP A 373 3.03 1.64 2.05
CA ASP A 373 3.90 2.19 1.00
C ASP A 373 3.12 2.92 -0.11
N LYS A 374 1.83 2.58 -0.28
CA LYS A 374 0.92 3.17 -1.27
C LYS A 374 -0.46 3.39 -0.68
N THR A 375 -1.10 4.49 -1.08
CA THR A 375 -2.49 4.83 -0.70
C THR A 375 -3.47 4.72 -1.86
N GLU A 376 -2.96 4.55 -3.09
CA GLU A 376 -3.77 4.38 -4.30
C GLU A 376 -3.08 3.40 -5.26
N LEU A 377 -3.86 2.55 -5.93
CA LEU A 377 -3.44 1.67 -7.02
C LEU A 377 -4.44 1.76 -8.17
N LYS A 378 -3.94 1.83 -9.40
CA LYS A 378 -4.73 1.73 -10.64
C LYS A 378 -4.24 0.54 -11.43
N LEU A 379 -5.12 -0.43 -11.66
CA LEU A 379 -4.79 -1.74 -12.23
C LEU A 379 -5.80 -2.10 -13.31
N GLN A 380 -5.39 -2.87 -14.31
CA GLN A 380 -6.34 -3.51 -15.22
C GLN A 380 -6.86 -4.81 -14.63
N THR A 381 -8.03 -5.26 -15.08
CA THR A 381 -8.58 -6.56 -14.69
C THR A 381 -7.56 -7.69 -14.95
N GLY A 382 -7.26 -8.45 -13.90
CA GLY A 382 -6.28 -9.53 -13.86
C GLY A 382 -4.87 -9.10 -13.44
N GLU A 383 -4.54 -7.82 -13.39
CA GLU A 383 -3.22 -7.37 -12.93
C GLU A 383 -3.03 -7.51 -11.42
N ALA A 384 -1.77 -7.52 -10.99
CA ALA A 384 -1.41 -7.51 -9.58
C ALA A 384 -0.27 -6.55 -9.28
N ALA A 385 -0.39 -5.83 -8.16
CA ALA A 385 0.65 -4.95 -7.65
C ALA A 385 1.04 -5.34 -6.22
N THR A 386 2.31 -5.14 -5.87
CA THR A 386 2.74 -5.28 -4.48
C THR A 386 2.17 -4.16 -3.61
N LEU A 387 1.81 -4.51 -2.38
CA LEU A 387 1.37 -3.55 -1.37
C LEU A 387 1.98 -3.99 -0.04
N HIS A 388 2.72 -3.09 0.61
CA HIS A 388 3.44 -3.38 1.84
C HIS A 388 2.94 -2.47 2.96
N ALA A 389 2.65 -3.06 4.11
CA ALA A 389 2.33 -2.32 5.32
C ALA A 389 3.24 -2.75 6.48
N GLU A 390 3.55 -1.81 7.35
CA GLU A 390 4.40 -2.01 8.53
C GLU A 390 3.74 -1.40 9.76
N ALA A 391 3.69 -2.18 10.85
CA ALA A 391 3.18 -1.73 12.14
C ALA A 391 4.32 -1.08 12.95
N ALA A 392 4.06 0.07 13.56
CA ALA A 392 5.03 0.83 14.34
C ALA A 392 4.57 1.04 15.80
N PRO A 393 5.50 1.17 16.77
CA PRO A 393 6.95 1.10 16.59
C PRO A 393 7.46 -0.33 16.33
N SER A 394 8.68 -0.48 15.82
CA SER A 394 9.27 -1.77 15.42
C SER A 394 9.36 -2.79 16.56
N LEU A 395 9.44 -2.31 17.80
CA LEU A 395 9.48 -3.10 19.03
C LEU A 395 8.11 -3.57 19.53
N ALA A 396 7.00 -3.17 18.87
CA ALA A 396 5.68 -3.70 19.22
C ALA A 396 5.67 -5.23 19.11
N LYS A 397 5.11 -5.91 20.11
CA LYS A 397 5.13 -7.38 20.21
C LYS A 397 4.11 -8.04 19.26
N ASP A 398 2.95 -7.41 19.10
CA ASP A 398 1.83 -7.94 18.33
C ASP A 398 1.63 -7.11 17.05
N LYS A 399 2.52 -7.35 16.07
CA LYS A 399 2.54 -6.65 14.77
C LYS A 399 1.77 -7.40 13.68
N ASN A 400 0.95 -8.37 14.06
CA ASN A 400 0.18 -9.17 13.12
C ASN A 400 -0.79 -8.25 12.37
N LEU A 401 -0.59 -8.15 11.06
CA LEU A 401 -1.45 -7.37 10.18
C LEU A 401 -2.63 -8.22 9.72
N VAL A 402 -3.83 -7.71 9.95
CA VAL A 402 -5.07 -8.26 9.41
C VAL A 402 -5.46 -7.43 8.19
N TRP A 403 -5.55 -8.10 7.04
CA TRP A 403 -5.92 -7.48 5.78
C TRP A 403 -7.38 -7.71 5.46
N THR A 404 -8.07 -6.67 4.99
CA THR A 404 -9.45 -6.75 4.52
C THR A 404 -9.62 -5.99 3.21
N SER A 405 -10.60 -6.41 2.42
CA SER A 405 -11.08 -5.66 1.25
C SER A 405 -12.52 -5.25 1.47
N SER A 406 -12.87 -4.01 1.08
CA SER A 406 -14.27 -3.55 1.08
C SER A 406 -15.14 -4.34 0.09
N ASP A 407 -14.54 -4.85 -0.99
CA ASP A 407 -15.18 -5.73 -1.97
C ASP A 407 -14.15 -6.71 -2.55
N PRO A 408 -14.04 -7.92 -1.97
CA PRO A 408 -13.12 -8.95 -2.44
C PRO A 408 -13.39 -9.44 -3.87
N THR A 409 -14.54 -9.12 -4.46
CA THR A 409 -14.85 -9.50 -5.85
C THR A 409 -14.25 -8.52 -6.86
N ILE A 410 -13.93 -7.29 -6.43
CA ILE A 410 -13.26 -6.26 -7.24
C ILE A 410 -11.74 -6.36 -7.06
N ALA A 411 -11.26 -6.35 -5.82
CA ALA A 411 -9.84 -6.52 -5.51
C ALA A 411 -9.64 -7.23 -4.18
N THR A 412 -8.63 -8.10 -4.11
CA THR A 412 -8.28 -8.85 -2.90
C THR A 412 -6.80 -8.74 -2.59
N PHE A 413 -6.43 -8.87 -1.31
CA PHE A 413 -5.04 -8.94 -0.89
C PHE A 413 -4.65 -10.40 -0.66
N ASP A 414 -3.62 -10.85 -1.36
CA ASP A 414 -2.99 -12.15 -1.17
C ASP A 414 -1.81 -12.01 -0.18
N GLY A 415 -2.01 -12.57 1.02
CA GLY A 415 -1.03 -12.55 2.09
C GLY A 415 0.20 -13.44 1.85
N ASP A 416 0.10 -14.44 0.97
CA ASP A 416 1.23 -15.33 0.68
C ASP A 416 2.24 -14.65 -0.26
N THR A 417 1.74 -13.84 -1.20
CA THR A 417 2.59 -13.12 -2.17
C THR A 417 2.81 -11.64 -1.85
N ASN A 418 2.09 -11.08 -0.86
CA ASN A 418 2.04 -9.65 -0.54
C ASN A 418 1.60 -8.78 -1.73
N ARG A 419 0.54 -9.21 -2.43
CA ARG A 419 0.04 -8.53 -3.64
C ARG A 419 -1.46 -8.26 -3.55
N VAL A 420 -1.87 -7.15 -4.13
CA VAL A 420 -3.27 -6.87 -4.45
C VAL A 420 -3.55 -7.42 -5.84
N LEU A 421 -4.55 -8.30 -5.94
CA LEU A 421 -5.06 -8.85 -7.20
C LEU A 421 -6.28 -8.03 -7.64
N ALA A 422 -6.25 -7.51 -8.87
CA ALA A 422 -7.38 -6.84 -9.50
C ALA A 422 -8.23 -7.88 -10.24
N LEU A 423 -9.48 -8.07 -9.82
CA LEU A 423 -10.32 -9.18 -10.27
C LEU A 423 -11.42 -8.74 -11.24
N ARG A 424 -12.03 -7.57 -10.99
CA ARG A 424 -13.14 -7.03 -11.79
C ARG A 424 -13.10 -5.51 -11.81
N PRO A 425 -13.64 -4.85 -12.85
CA PRO A 425 -13.74 -3.39 -12.91
C PRO A 425 -14.50 -2.82 -11.71
N GLY A 426 -14.01 -1.71 -11.16
CA GLY A 426 -14.64 -1.06 -10.02
C GLY A 426 -13.65 -0.42 -9.06
N THR A 427 -14.08 -0.16 -7.83
CA THR A 427 -13.20 0.40 -6.78
C THR A 427 -13.39 -0.37 -5.48
N ALA A 428 -12.29 -0.78 -4.87
CA ALA A 428 -12.26 -1.43 -3.56
C ALA A 428 -11.20 -0.76 -2.68
N VAL A 429 -11.39 -0.81 -1.37
CA VAL A 429 -10.43 -0.31 -0.38
C VAL A 429 -9.80 -1.50 0.32
N ILE A 430 -8.48 -1.64 0.17
CA ILE A 430 -7.68 -2.62 0.91
C ILE A 430 -7.21 -1.97 2.21
N THR A 431 -7.48 -2.60 3.35
CA THR A 431 -7.14 -2.09 4.68
C THR A 431 -6.22 -3.06 5.39
N ALA A 432 -5.10 -2.55 5.93
CA ALA A 432 -4.22 -3.26 6.84
C ALA A 432 -4.44 -2.75 8.26
N ALA A 433 -4.77 -3.63 9.20
CA ALA A 433 -5.01 -3.28 10.60
C ALA A 433 -4.09 -4.05 11.55
N ALA A 434 -3.58 -3.38 12.58
CA ALA A 434 -2.87 -3.99 13.70
C ALA A 434 -3.44 -3.44 15.01
N GLY A 435 -4.13 -4.31 15.76
CA GLY A 435 -4.91 -3.88 16.93
C GLY A 435 -6.00 -2.87 16.55
N ASN A 436 -5.91 -1.66 17.11
CA ASN A 436 -6.88 -0.58 16.97
C ASN A 436 -6.42 0.54 16.02
N VAL A 437 -5.34 0.33 15.26
CA VAL A 437 -4.84 1.25 14.24
C VAL A 437 -4.82 0.57 12.87
N SER A 438 -4.98 1.36 11.81
CA SER A 438 -5.03 0.86 10.44
C SER A 438 -4.53 1.87 9.42
N ALA A 439 -4.21 1.36 8.22
CA ALA A 439 -3.95 2.13 7.02
C ALA A 439 -4.74 1.54 5.84
N SER A 440 -5.08 2.36 4.84
CA SER A 440 -5.89 1.94 3.69
C SER A 440 -5.34 2.42 2.34
N CYS A 441 -5.60 1.62 1.31
CA CYS A 441 -5.22 1.85 -0.07
C CYS A 441 -6.47 1.71 -0.93
N THR A 442 -6.79 2.76 -1.70
CA THR A 442 -7.87 2.72 -2.68
C THR A 442 -7.36 2.04 -3.95
N VAL A 443 -8.03 0.99 -4.40
CA VAL A 443 -7.69 0.25 -5.61
C VAL A 443 -8.79 0.50 -6.62
N THR A 444 -8.42 1.12 -7.75
CA THR A 444 -9.29 1.28 -8.91
C THR A 444 -8.89 0.26 -9.96
N VAL A 445 -9.85 -0.55 -10.38
CA VAL A 445 -9.68 -1.55 -11.43
C VAL A 445 -10.38 -1.05 -12.69
N ASP A 446 -9.58 -0.85 -13.73
CA ASP A 446 -10.06 -0.43 -15.04
C ASP A 446 -10.66 -1.60 -15.83
N GLU A 447 -11.49 -1.23 -16.80
CA GLU A 447 -12.06 -2.15 -17.77
C GLU A 447 -10.99 -2.85 -18.61
N VAL A 448 -11.35 -4.00 -19.18
CA VAL A 448 -10.42 -4.78 -20.01
C VAL A 448 -10.11 -4.04 -21.31
N THR A 449 -8.84 -4.06 -21.69
CA THR A 449 -8.42 -3.54 -22.99
C THR A 449 -8.86 -4.51 -24.09
N ALA A 450 -9.70 -4.02 -25.00
CA ALA A 450 -10.14 -4.73 -26.20
C ALA A 450 -9.46 -4.16 -27.45
N VAL A 451 -8.77 -5.02 -28.21
CA VAL A 451 -8.20 -4.67 -29.51
C VAL A 451 -9.22 -5.02 -30.59
N ILE A 452 -9.73 -4.00 -31.30
CA ILE A 452 -10.74 -4.14 -32.36
C ILE A 452 -10.12 -3.66 -33.69
N PRO A 453 -10.08 -4.50 -34.74
CA PRO A 453 -9.67 -4.07 -36.07
C PRO A 453 -10.56 -2.93 -36.59
N PRO A 454 -9.99 -1.87 -37.19
CA PRO A 454 -10.79 -0.79 -37.77
C PRO A 454 -11.58 -1.29 -38.99
N LEU A 455 -12.81 -0.80 -39.13
CA LEU A 455 -13.68 -1.09 -40.28
C LEU A 455 -14.06 0.24 -40.97
N ASP A 456 -13.71 0.41 -42.25
CA ASP A 456 -14.04 1.60 -43.02
C ASP A 456 -15.36 1.42 -43.75
N THR A 457 -16.45 1.91 -43.16
CA THR A 457 -17.79 1.81 -43.75
C THR A 457 -18.14 2.95 -44.70
N THR A 458 -17.19 3.77 -45.13
CA THR A 458 -17.46 4.93 -46.00
C THR A 458 -17.48 4.58 -47.49
N LYS A 459 -17.00 3.39 -47.87
CA LYS A 459 -16.92 2.92 -49.24
C LYS A 459 -17.16 1.41 -49.33
N PRO A 460 -17.60 0.89 -50.48
CA PRO A 460 -17.60 -0.54 -50.75
C PRO A 460 -16.19 -1.11 -50.63
N ALA A 461 -16.09 -2.32 -50.07
CA ALA A 461 -14.83 -3.05 -50.00
C ALA A 461 -14.57 -3.77 -51.34
N GLU A 462 -13.30 -4.03 -51.68
CA GLU A 462 -12.96 -4.83 -52.87
C GLU A 462 -13.43 -6.29 -52.75
N ARG A 463 -13.63 -6.74 -51.51
CA ARG A 463 -13.97 -8.10 -51.09
C ARG A 463 -14.86 -8.00 -49.85
N VAL A 464 -15.55 -9.07 -49.48
CA VAL A 464 -16.36 -9.05 -48.25
C VAL A 464 -15.47 -8.79 -47.02
N GLU A 465 -15.78 -7.77 -46.24
CA GLU A 465 -15.09 -7.45 -44.98
C GLU A 465 -16.10 -7.40 -43.84
N ALA A 466 -15.70 -7.82 -42.63
CA ALA A 466 -16.56 -7.81 -41.46
C ALA A 466 -15.85 -7.17 -40.28
N GLY A 467 -16.60 -6.50 -39.41
CA GLY A 467 -16.05 -5.90 -38.20
C GLY A 467 -17.13 -5.36 -37.27
N LEU A 468 -16.69 -4.95 -36.08
CA LEU A 468 -17.55 -4.30 -35.09
C LEU A 468 -17.61 -2.80 -35.42
N ASN A 469 -18.82 -2.24 -35.55
CA ASN A 469 -19.03 -0.87 -36.02
C ASN A 469 -19.97 -0.05 -35.11
N ASP A 470 -20.12 -0.46 -33.86
CA ASP A 470 -20.97 0.23 -32.89
C ASP A 470 -20.12 0.75 -31.72
N LYS A 471 -20.31 2.02 -31.37
CA LYS A 471 -19.62 2.71 -30.26
C LYS A 471 -19.89 2.07 -28.91
N THR A 472 -21.00 1.34 -28.77
CA THR A 472 -21.38 0.63 -27.52
C THR A 472 -20.75 -0.77 -27.40
N VAL A 473 -20.04 -1.24 -28.43
CA VAL A 473 -19.47 -2.60 -28.45
C VAL A 473 -18.47 -2.82 -27.33
N ILE A 474 -17.59 -1.84 -27.07
CA ILE A 474 -16.57 -1.95 -26.02
C ILE A 474 -17.25 -2.12 -24.65
N GLU A 475 -18.27 -1.31 -24.35
CA GLU A 475 -19.05 -1.40 -23.12
C GLU A 475 -19.73 -2.78 -22.98
N LYS A 476 -20.39 -3.27 -24.04
CA LYS A 476 -21.04 -4.59 -24.05
C LYS A 476 -20.03 -5.75 -23.90
N LEU A 477 -18.86 -5.60 -24.49
CA LEU A 477 -17.78 -6.58 -24.38
C LEU A 477 -17.21 -6.59 -22.95
N ASN A 478 -16.93 -5.42 -22.38
CA ASN A 478 -16.49 -5.30 -20.98
C ASN A 478 -17.51 -5.85 -20.01
N LYS A 479 -18.81 -5.62 -20.23
CA LYS A 479 -19.87 -6.25 -19.45
C LYS A 479 -19.87 -7.78 -19.58
N SER A 480 -19.64 -8.31 -20.78
CA SER A 480 -19.53 -9.75 -20.99
C SER A 480 -18.31 -10.33 -20.26
N ILE A 481 -17.18 -9.63 -20.27
CA ILE A 481 -15.97 -10.04 -19.55
C ILE A 481 -16.17 -9.95 -18.03
N ASP A 482 -16.88 -8.94 -17.53
CA ASP A 482 -17.21 -8.82 -16.11
C ASP A 482 -18.09 -9.99 -15.63
N VAL A 483 -19.14 -10.34 -16.39
CA VAL A 483 -20.00 -11.51 -16.11
C VAL A 483 -19.20 -12.82 -16.16
N LEU A 484 -18.28 -12.93 -17.12
CA LEU A 484 -17.40 -14.09 -17.24
C LEU A 484 -16.46 -14.22 -16.04
N ALA A 485 -15.75 -13.14 -15.68
CA ALA A 485 -14.84 -13.10 -14.54
C ALA A 485 -15.59 -13.42 -13.23
N GLU A 486 -16.76 -12.83 -13.02
CA GLU A 486 -17.61 -13.13 -11.85
C GLU A 486 -17.96 -14.62 -11.79
N SER A 487 -18.41 -15.21 -12.90
CA SER A 487 -18.81 -16.61 -12.95
C SER A 487 -17.62 -17.53 -12.64
N ILE A 488 -16.46 -17.28 -13.24
CA ILE A 488 -15.23 -18.06 -13.03
C ILE A 488 -14.75 -17.97 -11.57
N LEU A 489 -14.70 -16.76 -11.01
CA LEU A 489 -14.23 -16.53 -9.64
C LEU A 489 -15.20 -17.12 -8.61
N ALA A 490 -16.50 -17.08 -8.90
CA ALA A 490 -17.53 -17.73 -8.08
C ALA A 490 -17.61 -19.26 -8.27
N GLY A 491 -16.80 -19.84 -9.18
CA GLY A 491 -16.82 -21.27 -9.48
C GLY A 491 -18.12 -21.76 -10.13
N ARG A 492 -18.84 -20.87 -10.80
CA ARG A 492 -20.08 -21.19 -11.53
C ARG A 492 -19.72 -21.66 -12.95
N GLU A 493 -20.43 -22.67 -13.44
CA GLU A 493 -20.36 -23.06 -14.85
C GLU A 493 -20.83 -21.90 -15.75
N THR A 494 -20.22 -21.75 -16.91
CA THR A 494 -20.57 -20.71 -17.90
C THR A 494 -20.48 -21.27 -19.31
N SER A 495 -21.46 -20.94 -20.16
CA SER A 495 -21.44 -21.25 -21.59
C SER A 495 -20.58 -20.27 -22.39
N MET A 496 -20.09 -19.20 -21.77
CA MET A 496 -19.34 -18.14 -22.47
C MET A 496 -17.96 -18.60 -22.93
N VAL A 497 -17.39 -19.65 -22.33
CA VAL A 497 -16.09 -20.24 -22.68
C VAL A 497 -16.09 -21.74 -22.39
N SER A 498 -15.16 -22.49 -22.98
CA SER A 498 -14.93 -23.89 -22.60
C SER A 498 -14.39 -24.03 -21.17
N GLU A 499 -14.60 -25.19 -20.54
CA GLU A 499 -14.08 -25.49 -19.20
C GLU A 499 -12.55 -25.32 -19.11
N GLU A 500 -11.81 -25.75 -20.14
CA GLU A 500 -10.36 -25.57 -20.21
C GLU A 500 -9.96 -24.09 -20.25
N THR A 501 -10.71 -23.28 -21.01
CA THR A 501 -10.48 -21.82 -21.09
C THR A 501 -10.80 -21.14 -19.76
N ALA A 502 -11.91 -21.51 -19.11
CA ALA A 502 -12.27 -21.00 -17.79
C ALA A 502 -11.18 -21.30 -16.75
N ALA A 503 -10.64 -22.52 -16.74
CA ALA A 503 -9.57 -22.91 -15.83
C ALA A 503 -8.27 -22.10 -16.07
N LYS A 504 -7.91 -21.85 -17.34
CA LYS A 504 -6.75 -21.01 -17.70
C LYS A 504 -6.94 -19.55 -17.28
N ILE A 505 -8.14 -19.00 -17.47
CA ILE A 505 -8.48 -17.64 -17.04
C ILE A 505 -8.40 -17.54 -15.51
N LYS A 506 -9.04 -18.47 -14.79
CA LYS A 506 -9.00 -18.50 -13.32
C LYS A 506 -7.57 -18.45 -12.80
N LYS A 507 -6.73 -19.39 -13.27
CA LYS A 507 -5.32 -19.44 -12.91
C LYS A 507 -4.58 -18.15 -13.29
N GLY A 508 -4.92 -17.56 -14.43
CA GLY A 508 -4.36 -16.28 -14.88
C GLY A 508 -4.63 -15.12 -13.92
N LEU A 509 -5.88 -14.98 -13.49
CA LEU A 509 -6.30 -13.96 -12.54
C LEU A 509 -5.65 -14.20 -11.17
N GLU A 510 -5.60 -15.45 -10.70
CA GLU A 510 -4.92 -15.84 -9.46
C GLU A 510 -3.40 -15.58 -9.52
N ASP A 511 -2.77 -15.77 -10.69
CA ASP A 511 -1.35 -15.45 -10.93
C ASP A 511 -1.08 -13.93 -11.08
N GLY A 512 -2.12 -13.08 -11.08
CA GLY A 512 -1.99 -11.64 -11.30
C GLY A 512 -1.58 -11.26 -12.72
N LYS A 513 -2.08 -11.98 -13.73
CA LYS A 513 -1.85 -11.69 -15.15
C LYS A 513 -3.08 -11.02 -15.79
N ALA A 514 -2.84 -9.89 -16.43
CA ALA A 514 -3.86 -9.11 -17.13
C ALA A 514 -4.70 -9.97 -18.10
N LEU A 515 -6.02 -9.83 -18.01
CA LEU A 515 -6.97 -10.38 -18.97
C LEU A 515 -7.20 -9.34 -20.07
N THR A 516 -6.98 -9.72 -21.32
CA THR A 516 -7.17 -8.86 -22.49
C THR A 516 -7.97 -9.57 -23.56
N VAL A 517 -8.61 -8.80 -24.44
CA VAL A 517 -9.45 -9.32 -25.50
C VAL A 517 -8.96 -8.81 -26.86
N GLU A 518 -8.96 -9.70 -27.84
CA GLU A 518 -8.71 -9.35 -29.24
C GLU A 518 -9.88 -9.85 -30.09
N VAL A 519 -10.46 -8.96 -30.89
CA VAL A 519 -11.50 -9.30 -31.84
C VAL A 519 -10.87 -9.69 -33.17
N VAL A 520 -11.24 -10.85 -33.67
CA VAL A 520 -10.90 -11.34 -35.01
C VAL A 520 -12.17 -11.28 -35.85
N SER A 521 -12.12 -10.50 -36.92
CA SER A 521 -13.23 -10.35 -37.86
C SER A 521 -12.68 -10.36 -39.29
N GLN A 522 -12.58 -11.54 -39.88
CA GLN A 522 -11.94 -11.74 -41.18
C GLN A 522 -12.66 -12.77 -42.04
N ARG A 523 -12.25 -12.85 -43.31
CA ARG A 523 -12.73 -13.88 -44.25
C ARG A 523 -12.11 -15.23 -43.91
N THR A 524 -12.89 -16.28 -44.16
CA THR A 524 -12.51 -17.68 -44.01
C THR A 524 -12.72 -18.39 -45.33
N GLU A 525 -11.79 -19.26 -45.71
CA GLU A 525 -11.94 -20.05 -46.94
C GLU A 525 -12.87 -21.24 -46.71
N ALA A 526 -13.62 -21.64 -47.73
CA ALA A 526 -14.56 -22.76 -47.62
C ALA A 526 -13.87 -24.08 -47.21
N SER A 527 -12.58 -24.25 -47.55
CA SER A 527 -11.78 -25.41 -47.14
C SER A 527 -11.46 -25.47 -45.64
N GLU A 528 -11.62 -24.37 -44.92
CA GLU A 528 -11.38 -24.28 -43.47
C GLU A 528 -12.65 -24.58 -42.66
N ILE A 529 -13.80 -24.68 -43.33
CA ILE A 529 -15.09 -25.01 -42.72
C ILE A 529 -15.22 -26.53 -42.61
N SER A 530 -15.72 -27.02 -41.49
CA SER A 530 -15.93 -28.46 -41.32
C SER A 530 -17.00 -28.96 -42.30
N LYS A 531 -16.93 -30.25 -42.65
CA LYS A 531 -17.89 -30.86 -43.59
C LYS A 531 -19.31 -30.79 -43.04
N GLU A 532 -19.45 -30.98 -41.74
CA GLU A 532 -20.71 -30.94 -41.01
C GLU A 532 -21.31 -29.53 -41.08
N GLU A 533 -20.52 -28.50 -40.82
CA GLU A 533 -20.98 -27.10 -40.91
C GLU A 533 -21.34 -26.69 -42.35
N ALA A 534 -20.53 -27.11 -43.32
CA ALA A 534 -20.81 -26.86 -44.73
C ALA A 534 -22.14 -27.51 -45.16
N SER A 535 -22.40 -28.75 -44.72
CA SER A 535 -23.67 -29.45 -44.96
C SER A 535 -24.86 -28.70 -44.37
N GLN A 536 -24.74 -28.20 -43.13
CA GLN A 536 -25.82 -27.48 -42.45
C GLN A 536 -26.16 -26.14 -43.13
N ILE A 537 -25.16 -25.44 -43.66
CA ILE A 537 -25.39 -24.25 -44.50
C ILE A 537 -26.03 -24.63 -45.83
N GLY A 538 -25.61 -25.75 -46.44
CA GLY A 538 -26.26 -26.31 -47.63
C GLY A 538 -27.75 -26.56 -47.42
N ASP A 539 -28.12 -27.25 -46.34
CA ASP A 539 -29.52 -27.51 -45.99
C ASP A 539 -30.31 -26.21 -45.77
N THR A 540 -29.68 -25.20 -45.15
CA THR A 540 -30.28 -23.87 -44.94
C THR A 540 -30.55 -23.16 -46.27
N LEU A 541 -29.63 -23.25 -47.23
CA LEU A 541 -29.78 -22.68 -48.57
C LEU A 541 -30.89 -23.37 -49.38
N GLU A 542 -31.00 -24.70 -49.27
CA GLU A 542 -32.08 -25.48 -49.90
C GLU A 542 -33.45 -25.09 -49.33
N GLN A 543 -33.56 -25.00 -48.00
CA GLN A 543 -34.78 -24.57 -47.33
C GLN A 543 -35.18 -23.14 -47.72
N LEU A 544 -34.22 -22.22 -47.78
CA LEU A 544 -34.46 -20.83 -48.19
C LEU A 544 -34.91 -20.76 -49.66
N SER A 545 -34.23 -21.49 -50.55
CA SER A 545 -34.57 -21.59 -51.98
C SER A 545 -35.98 -22.13 -52.20
N ALA A 546 -36.34 -23.21 -51.50
CA ALA A 546 -37.67 -23.83 -51.59
C ALA A 546 -38.77 -22.93 -51.03
N LYS A 547 -38.52 -22.27 -49.89
CA LYS A 547 -39.49 -21.39 -49.23
C LYS A 547 -39.80 -20.14 -50.05
N ASN A 548 -38.79 -19.53 -50.67
CA ASN A 548 -38.91 -18.23 -51.34
C ASN A 548 -38.96 -18.33 -52.87
N ASN A 549 -38.89 -19.53 -53.44
CA ASN A 549 -38.73 -19.75 -54.89
C ASN A 549 -37.57 -18.91 -55.48
N SER A 550 -36.41 -18.95 -54.82
CA SER A 550 -35.21 -18.19 -55.18
C SER A 550 -34.06 -19.12 -55.55
N SER A 551 -33.04 -18.63 -56.24
CA SER A 551 -31.73 -19.30 -56.33
C SER A 551 -30.81 -18.75 -55.25
N THR A 552 -30.17 -19.62 -54.49
CA THR A 552 -29.38 -19.25 -53.31
C THR A 552 -27.91 -19.58 -53.52
N GLY A 553 -27.02 -18.87 -52.83
CA GLY A 553 -25.58 -19.09 -52.90
C GLY A 553 -24.83 -18.53 -51.70
N ILE A 554 -23.58 -18.97 -51.53
CA ILE A 554 -22.69 -18.47 -50.47
C ILE A 554 -21.85 -17.34 -51.05
N ALA A 555 -21.88 -16.18 -50.41
CA ALA A 555 -21.02 -15.06 -50.76
C ALA A 555 -19.64 -15.19 -50.10
N GLN A 556 -19.59 -15.51 -48.80
CA GLN A 556 -18.33 -15.57 -48.05
C GLN A 556 -18.54 -16.25 -46.69
N TYR A 557 -17.61 -17.12 -46.26
CA TYR A 557 -17.51 -17.54 -44.86
C TYR A 557 -16.70 -16.53 -44.04
N LEU A 558 -17.09 -16.31 -42.78
CA LEU A 558 -16.48 -15.33 -41.89
C LEU A 558 -16.01 -15.98 -40.59
N ASP A 559 -14.84 -15.56 -40.13
CA ASP A 559 -14.28 -15.84 -38.80
C ASP A 559 -14.52 -14.61 -37.92
N LEU A 560 -15.51 -14.72 -37.04
CA LEU A 560 -15.91 -13.69 -36.08
C LEU A 560 -15.67 -14.20 -34.67
N ARG A 561 -14.41 -14.19 -34.22
CA ARG A 561 -13.99 -14.70 -32.91
C ARG A 561 -13.61 -13.58 -31.97
N ILE A 562 -13.86 -13.81 -30.69
CA ILE A 562 -13.34 -12.99 -29.60
C ILE A 562 -12.30 -13.83 -28.86
N VAL A 563 -11.04 -13.51 -29.08
CA VAL A 563 -9.88 -14.21 -28.52
C VAL A 563 -9.59 -13.66 -27.13
N LEU A 564 -9.48 -14.57 -26.16
CA LEU A 564 -9.17 -14.25 -24.78
C LEU A 564 -7.68 -14.49 -24.52
N LYS A 565 -7.02 -13.52 -23.91
CA LYS A 565 -5.58 -13.58 -23.59
C LYS A 565 -5.34 -13.31 -22.12
N VAL A 566 -4.44 -14.08 -21.52
CA VAL A 566 -3.97 -13.90 -20.14
C VAL A 566 -2.47 -13.64 -20.17
N GLY A 567 -2.02 -12.49 -19.65
CA GLY A 567 -0.62 -12.10 -19.70
C GLY A 567 -0.05 -12.05 -21.13
N GLY A 568 -0.91 -11.73 -22.11
CA GLY A 568 -0.59 -11.71 -23.54
C GLY A 568 -0.67 -13.06 -24.27
N ALA A 569 -0.80 -14.20 -23.57
CA ALA A 569 -0.92 -15.52 -24.18
C ALA A 569 -2.40 -15.88 -24.46
N VAL A 570 -2.68 -16.41 -25.65
CA VAL A 570 -4.02 -16.88 -26.02
C VAL A 570 -4.41 -18.08 -25.14
N VAL A 571 -5.54 -17.97 -24.44
CA VAL A 571 -6.05 -19.02 -23.56
C VAL A 571 -7.28 -19.74 -24.12
N GLY A 572 -7.99 -19.10 -25.04
CA GLY A 572 -9.17 -19.64 -25.72
C GLY A 572 -9.98 -18.55 -26.41
N ASN A 573 -11.18 -18.92 -26.87
CA ASN A 573 -12.12 -18.01 -27.51
C ASN A 573 -13.40 -17.93 -26.67
N MET A 574 -14.04 -16.76 -26.66
CA MET A 574 -15.40 -16.61 -26.17
C MET A 574 -16.36 -17.31 -27.13
N GLN A 575 -17.25 -18.13 -26.58
CA GLN A 575 -18.32 -18.84 -27.28
C GLN A 575 -19.62 -18.03 -27.26
N GLU A 576 -19.89 -17.32 -26.15
CA GLU A 576 -21.10 -16.52 -25.98
C GLU A 576 -20.80 -15.20 -25.25
N ALA A 577 -21.46 -14.12 -25.66
CA ALA A 577 -21.47 -12.83 -24.96
C ALA A 577 -22.72 -12.69 -24.09
N SER A 578 -22.67 -11.88 -23.04
CA SER A 578 -23.84 -11.65 -22.17
C SER A 578 -24.95 -10.83 -22.83
N SER A 579 -24.63 -10.18 -23.95
CA SER A 579 -25.57 -9.39 -24.75
C SER A 579 -25.13 -9.37 -26.22
N PRO A 580 -26.06 -9.24 -27.19
CA PRO A 580 -25.71 -9.19 -28.60
C PRO A 580 -24.80 -8.00 -28.98
N LEU A 581 -23.76 -8.30 -29.76
CA LEU A 581 -22.85 -7.34 -30.39
C LEU A 581 -23.29 -7.06 -31.82
N VAL A 582 -23.14 -5.80 -32.25
CA VAL A 582 -23.49 -5.37 -33.62
C VAL A 582 -22.28 -5.53 -34.52
N TYR A 583 -22.39 -6.39 -35.53
CA TYR A 583 -21.42 -6.54 -36.60
C TYR A 583 -21.93 -5.89 -37.88
N SER A 584 -21.00 -5.32 -38.64
CA SER A 584 -21.22 -4.85 -40.00
C SER A 584 -20.41 -5.71 -40.96
N ILE A 585 -21.03 -6.05 -42.09
CA ILE A 585 -20.37 -6.65 -43.25
C ILE A 585 -20.42 -5.65 -44.39
N ILE A 586 -19.27 -5.35 -44.98
CA ILE A 586 -19.13 -4.52 -46.16
C ILE A 586 -19.10 -5.45 -47.38
N LEU A 587 -20.07 -5.29 -48.26
CA LEU A 587 -20.24 -6.08 -49.48
C LEU A 587 -19.57 -5.37 -50.67
N PRO A 588 -18.85 -6.11 -51.54
CA PRO A 588 -18.26 -5.56 -52.74
C PRO A 588 -19.31 -5.28 -53.82
N GLU A 589 -19.07 -4.27 -54.66
CA GLU A 589 -20.00 -3.84 -55.70
C GLU A 589 -20.37 -4.96 -56.69
N ASN A 590 -19.42 -5.85 -57.00
CA ASN A 590 -19.64 -6.97 -57.93
C ASN A 590 -20.65 -8.02 -57.40
N LEU A 591 -20.91 -8.06 -56.09
CA LEU A 591 -21.92 -8.92 -55.50
C LEU A 591 -23.31 -8.27 -55.49
N MET A 592 -23.40 -6.95 -55.67
CA MET A 592 -24.64 -6.18 -55.63
C MET A 592 -25.38 -6.32 -56.97
N LYS A 593 -26.50 -7.07 -56.97
CA LYS A 593 -27.38 -7.25 -58.14
C LYS A 593 -28.81 -6.80 -57.80
N GLU A 594 -29.54 -6.30 -58.80
CA GLU A 594 -30.94 -5.92 -58.63
C GLU A 594 -31.79 -7.13 -58.19
N GLY A 595 -32.53 -6.98 -57.08
CA GLY A 595 -33.38 -8.04 -56.54
C GLY A 595 -32.65 -9.11 -55.71
N ARG A 596 -31.34 -9.00 -55.50
CA ARG A 596 -30.56 -9.87 -54.60
C ARG A 596 -30.74 -9.44 -53.15
N ILE A 597 -30.99 -10.41 -52.26
CA ILE A 597 -31.09 -10.19 -50.80
C ILE A 597 -29.99 -10.97 -50.10
N PHE A 598 -29.26 -10.31 -49.20
CA PHE A 598 -28.20 -10.93 -48.40
C PHE A 598 -28.69 -11.29 -46.99
N HIS A 599 -28.27 -12.47 -46.53
CA HIS A 599 -28.53 -12.98 -45.18
C HIS A 599 -27.23 -13.42 -44.52
N VAL A 600 -27.24 -13.48 -43.19
CA VAL A 600 -26.13 -14.06 -42.41
C VAL A 600 -26.61 -15.33 -41.74
N VAL A 601 -25.94 -16.44 -41.99
CA VAL A 601 -26.16 -17.72 -41.31
C VAL A 601 -25.11 -17.89 -40.24
N ARG A 602 -25.53 -18.22 -39.02
CA ARG A 602 -24.67 -18.63 -37.91
C ARG A 602 -24.88 -20.11 -37.63
N ILE A 603 -23.82 -20.87 -37.43
CA ILE A 603 -23.88 -22.23 -36.91
C ILE A 603 -23.35 -22.24 -35.49
N HIS A 604 -24.19 -22.49 -34.49
CA HIS A 604 -23.75 -22.62 -33.09
C HIS A 604 -24.28 -23.92 -32.49
N ASN A 605 -23.43 -24.66 -31.77
CA ASN A 605 -23.77 -25.96 -31.20
C ASN A 605 -24.43 -26.92 -32.21
N GLY A 606 -23.93 -26.94 -33.45
CA GLY A 606 -24.44 -27.80 -34.53
C GLY A 606 -25.82 -27.42 -35.06
N LYS A 607 -26.28 -26.18 -34.83
CA LYS A 607 -27.55 -25.67 -35.38
C LYS A 607 -27.31 -24.43 -36.23
N ALA A 608 -27.74 -24.49 -37.49
CA ALA A 608 -27.76 -23.35 -38.39
C ALA A 608 -28.98 -22.45 -38.12
N GLU A 609 -28.76 -21.14 -38.12
CA GLU A 609 -29.77 -20.10 -37.91
C GLU A 609 -29.52 -18.93 -38.85
N ILE A 610 -30.55 -18.50 -39.58
CA ILE A 610 -30.51 -17.27 -40.36
C ILE A 610 -30.77 -16.09 -39.41
N LEU A 611 -29.79 -15.21 -39.26
CA LEU A 611 -29.88 -14.03 -38.41
C LEU A 611 -30.66 -12.91 -39.10
N THR A 612 -31.35 -12.10 -38.29
CA THR A 612 -31.98 -10.87 -38.80
C THR A 612 -30.90 -9.89 -39.23
N THR A 613 -30.95 -9.50 -40.51
CA THR A 613 -30.03 -8.51 -41.08
C THR A 613 -30.76 -7.22 -41.43
N LYS A 614 -30.04 -6.10 -41.37
CA LYS A 614 -30.47 -4.79 -41.87
C LYS A 614 -29.46 -4.30 -42.88
N GLN A 615 -29.83 -4.32 -44.15
CA GLN A 615 -28.99 -3.84 -45.23
C GLN A 615 -29.23 -2.34 -45.48
N ASN A 616 -28.14 -1.57 -45.59
CA ASN A 616 -28.16 -0.20 -46.08
C ASN A 616 -27.05 -0.07 -47.13
N GLU A 617 -27.44 0.13 -48.40
CA GLU A 617 -26.54 0.09 -49.55
C GLU A 617 -25.66 -1.18 -49.55
N HIS A 618 -24.34 -1.01 -49.43
CA HIS A 618 -23.31 -2.04 -49.44
C HIS A 618 -22.98 -2.57 -48.03
N ILE A 619 -23.68 -2.14 -46.98
CA ILE A 619 -23.42 -2.55 -45.59
C ILE A 619 -24.57 -3.41 -45.07
N LEU A 620 -24.24 -4.60 -44.58
CA LEU A 620 -25.16 -5.53 -43.94
C LEU A 620 -24.89 -5.58 -42.44
N ASN A 621 -25.83 -5.07 -41.64
CA ASN A 621 -25.71 -5.08 -40.17
C ASN A 621 -26.49 -6.25 -39.56
N PHE A 622 -25.93 -6.88 -38.54
CA PHE A 622 -26.62 -7.92 -37.77
C PHE A 622 -26.14 -7.93 -36.31
N GLU A 623 -26.94 -8.52 -35.45
CA GLU A 623 -26.62 -8.69 -34.04
C GLU A 623 -26.33 -10.15 -33.73
N THR A 624 -25.32 -10.41 -32.91
CA THR A 624 -24.98 -11.77 -32.50
C THR A 624 -24.33 -11.81 -31.12
N ASP A 625 -24.65 -12.86 -30.38
CA ASP A 625 -24.18 -13.12 -29.02
C ASP A 625 -23.45 -14.46 -28.90
N LYS A 626 -23.25 -15.19 -30.00
CA LYS A 626 -22.64 -16.53 -30.02
C LYS A 626 -21.63 -16.61 -31.14
N PHE A 627 -20.39 -16.98 -30.85
CA PHE A 627 -19.25 -16.90 -31.77
C PHE A 627 -18.79 -18.28 -32.21
N SER A 628 -18.88 -18.52 -33.51
CA SER A 628 -18.63 -19.82 -34.14
C SER A 628 -18.46 -19.60 -35.65
N THR A 629 -19.08 -20.42 -36.49
CA THR A 629 -19.01 -20.32 -37.95
C THR A 629 -20.12 -19.43 -38.49
N TYR A 630 -19.74 -18.47 -39.34
CA TYR A 630 -20.66 -17.58 -40.04
C TYR A 630 -20.50 -17.68 -41.55
N ALA A 631 -21.61 -17.55 -42.27
CA ALA A 631 -21.61 -17.41 -43.72
C ALA A 631 -22.55 -16.28 -44.13
N VAL A 632 -22.05 -15.42 -45.03
CA VAL A 632 -22.88 -14.49 -45.79
C VAL A 632 -23.43 -15.28 -46.96
N ILE A 633 -24.75 -15.34 -47.05
CA ILE A 633 -25.45 -16.00 -48.16
C ILE A 633 -26.29 -14.97 -48.91
N TYR A 634 -26.65 -15.27 -50.15
CA TYR A 634 -27.57 -14.46 -50.92
C TYR A 634 -28.67 -15.30 -51.54
N GLU A 635 -29.80 -14.65 -51.84
CA GLU A 635 -30.84 -15.20 -52.68
C GLU A 635 -31.18 -14.24 -53.83
N ASP A 636 -31.34 -14.82 -55.01
CA ASP A 636 -31.77 -14.14 -56.24
C ASP A 636 -33.17 -14.65 -56.60
N LYS A 637 -34.11 -13.73 -56.85
CA LYS A 637 -35.48 -14.11 -57.23
C LYS A 637 -35.48 -14.87 -58.55
N LYS A 638 -36.07 -16.07 -58.61
CA LYS A 638 -36.27 -16.79 -59.88
C LYS A 638 -37.38 -16.11 -60.69
N ALA A 639 -37.23 -16.05 -62.02
CA ALA A 639 -38.30 -15.63 -62.91
C ALA A 639 -39.46 -16.64 -62.84
N ASP A 640 -40.71 -16.16 -62.73
CA ASP A 640 -41.89 -17.00 -62.61
C ASP A 640 -42.02 -17.96 -63.82
N ASN A 641 -41.84 -19.26 -63.57
CA ASN A 641 -42.32 -20.33 -64.44
C ASN A 641 -42.96 -21.40 -63.55
N GLY A 642 -44.27 -21.56 -63.68
CA GLY A 642 -45.08 -22.46 -62.83
C GLY A 642 -44.87 -23.95 -63.13
N GLY A 643 -44.99 -24.79 -62.08
CA GLY A 643 -45.06 -26.25 -62.26
C GLY A 643 -44.89 -27.10 -60.99
N THR A 644 -46.01 -27.37 -60.33
CA THR A 644 -46.47 -28.57 -59.57
C THR A 644 -45.52 -29.52 -58.79
N THR A 645 -46.01 -29.84 -57.59
CA THR A 645 -45.55 -30.78 -56.54
C THR A 645 -45.68 -32.28 -56.85
N THR A 646 -44.79 -33.13 -56.31
CA THR A 646 -45.11 -34.52 -55.91
C THR A 646 -44.28 -35.01 -54.70
N ASN A 647 -44.91 -35.85 -53.87
CA ASN A 647 -44.50 -36.42 -52.58
C ASN A 647 -43.48 -37.60 -52.70
N PRO A 648 -42.83 -38.07 -51.60
CA PRO A 648 -41.56 -38.82 -51.62
C PRO A 648 -41.69 -40.35 -51.56
N THR A 649 -40.62 -41.06 -51.95
CA THR A 649 -40.32 -42.48 -51.64
C THR A 649 -38.84 -42.78 -51.99
N PRO A 650 -38.25 -43.91 -51.56
CA PRO A 650 -37.64 -44.26 -50.26
C PRO A 650 -36.13 -43.93 -50.16
N ASP A 651 -35.53 -44.07 -48.96
CA ASP A 651 -34.12 -43.79 -48.64
C ASP A 651 -33.11 -44.44 -49.61
N THR A 652 -32.51 -43.62 -50.48
CA THR A 652 -31.28 -43.94 -51.20
C THR A 652 -30.12 -43.23 -50.52
N THR A 653 -28.99 -43.92 -50.29
CA THR A 653 -27.77 -43.27 -49.80
C THR A 653 -27.23 -42.34 -50.90
N ILE A 654 -27.29 -41.04 -50.64
CA ILE A 654 -26.82 -39.98 -51.54
C ILE A 654 -25.47 -39.47 -51.02
N TYR A 655 -24.53 -39.26 -51.94
CA TYR A 655 -23.24 -38.62 -51.68
C TYR A 655 -23.15 -37.28 -52.39
N ASP A 656 -22.52 -36.32 -51.72
CA ASP A 656 -22.27 -34.99 -52.28
C ASP A 656 -20.96 -35.00 -53.07
N VAL A 657 -21.02 -34.54 -54.33
CA VAL A 657 -19.84 -34.22 -55.13
C VAL A 657 -19.76 -32.71 -55.31
N VAL A 658 -18.83 -32.09 -54.60
CA VAL A 658 -18.64 -30.65 -54.59
C VAL A 658 -17.54 -30.30 -55.60
N PHE A 659 -17.92 -29.63 -56.68
CA PHE A 659 -16.98 -29.02 -57.62
C PHE A 659 -16.65 -27.63 -57.15
N VAL A 660 -15.36 -27.32 -57.02
CA VAL A 660 -14.87 -25.98 -56.67
C VAL A 660 -14.01 -25.40 -57.78
N ASP A 661 -13.79 -24.09 -57.80
CA ASP A 661 -12.80 -23.46 -58.67
C ASP A 661 -11.38 -23.52 -58.08
N HIS A 662 -10.43 -22.90 -58.79
CA HIS A 662 -9.02 -22.80 -58.36
C HIS A 662 -8.81 -22.02 -57.04
N THR A 663 -9.80 -21.21 -56.62
CA THR A 663 -9.80 -20.48 -55.34
C THR A 663 -10.47 -21.28 -54.21
N GLY A 664 -11.19 -22.36 -54.55
CA GLY A 664 -11.97 -23.16 -53.61
C GLY A 664 -13.45 -22.76 -53.50
N ALA A 665 -13.92 -21.81 -54.32
CA ALA A 665 -15.32 -21.42 -54.37
C ALA A 665 -16.16 -22.53 -55.02
N VAL A 666 -17.30 -22.88 -54.41
CA VAL A 666 -18.18 -23.95 -54.91
C VAL A 666 -18.83 -23.53 -56.22
N LEU A 667 -18.51 -24.25 -57.30
CA LEU A 667 -19.10 -24.11 -58.62
C LEU A 667 -20.42 -24.87 -58.72
N LYS A 668 -20.47 -26.07 -58.14
CA LYS A 668 -21.64 -26.96 -58.15
C LYS A 668 -21.55 -27.97 -57.02
N VAL A 669 -22.66 -28.28 -56.37
CA VAL A 669 -22.81 -29.51 -55.58
C VAL A 669 -23.74 -30.43 -56.36
N ASP A 670 -23.26 -31.62 -56.69
CA ASP A 670 -24.05 -32.65 -57.37
C ASP A 670 -24.32 -33.80 -56.41
N LYS A 671 -25.59 -34.01 -56.09
CA LYS A 671 -26.05 -35.08 -55.19
C LYS A 671 -26.34 -36.32 -56.02
N VAL A 672 -25.56 -37.38 -55.81
CA VAL A 672 -25.69 -38.61 -56.59
C VAL A 672 -25.87 -39.82 -55.68
N GLU A 673 -26.64 -40.80 -56.15
CA GLU A 673 -26.83 -42.06 -55.44
C GLU A 673 -25.49 -42.82 -55.36
N ALA A 674 -25.32 -43.62 -54.30
CA ALA A 674 -24.15 -44.48 -54.13
C ALA A 674 -23.87 -45.36 -55.36
N GLY A 675 -22.72 -45.15 -56.00
CA GLY A 675 -22.27 -45.83 -57.20
C GLY A 675 -22.56 -45.10 -58.51
N ALA A 676 -23.35 -44.02 -58.50
CA ALA A 676 -23.61 -43.19 -59.68
C ALA A 676 -22.46 -42.19 -59.96
N SER A 677 -22.45 -41.65 -61.17
CA SER A 677 -21.50 -40.62 -61.61
C SER A 677 -22.04 -39.21 -61.34
N ALA A 678 -21.20 -38.30 -60.89
CA ALA A 678 -21.52 -36.87 -60.87
C ALA A 678 -21.26 -36.18 -62.21
N THR A 679 -21.98 -35.09 -62.45
CA THR A 679 -21.85 -34.25 -63.64
C THR A 679 -21.08 -32.99 -63.28
N ALA A 680 -19.90 -32.82 -63.87
CA ALA A 680 -19.07 -31.64 -63.67
C ALA A 680 -19.69 -30.37 -64.31
N PRO A 681 -19.53 -29.19 -63.68
CA PRO A 681 -19.84 -27.92 -64.31
C PRO A 681 -18.78 -27.55 -65.37
N GLN A 682 -19.03 -26.48 -66.13
CA GLN A 682 -17.98 -25.88 -66.97
C GLN A 682 -16.85 -25.35 -66.08
N ALA A 683 -15.61 -25.74 -66.37
CA ALA A 683 -14.45 -25.23 -65.66
C ALA A 683 -14.24 -23.73 -65.95
N PRO A 684 -13.92 -22.90 -64.94
CA PRO A 684 -13.65 -21.47 -65.16
C PRO A 684 -12.50 -21.23 -66.13
N GLU A 685 -12.59 -20.19 -66.96
CA GLU A 685 -11.49 -19.74 -67.80
C GLU A 685 -10.49 -18.94 -66.98
N LEU A 686 -9.19 -19.22 -67.15
CA LEU A 686 -8.09 -18.52 -66.49
C LEU A 686 -7.15 -17.91 -67.54
N GLU A 687 -6.86 -16.62 -67.40
CA GLU A 687 -5.97 -15.91 -68.33
C GLU A 687 -4.57 -16.55 -68.32
N ASN A 688 -4.08 -16.97 -69.50
CA ASN A 688 -2.81 -17.69 -69.72
C ASN A 688 -2.74 -19.12 -69.17
N TYR A 689 -3.88 -19.74 -68.85
CA TYR A 689 -3.94 -21.14 -68.41
C TYR A 689 -5.03 -21.92 -69.17
N ARG A 690 -4.73 -23.16 -69.53
CA ARG A 690 -5.68 -24.10 -70.14
C ARG A 690 -6.13 -25.12 -69.10
N PHE A 691 -7.44 -25.35 -68.97
CA PHE A 691 -7.98 -26.44 -68.16
C PHE A 691 -7.52 -27.79 -68.73
N VAL A 692 -7.01 -28.65 -67.85
CA VAL A 692 -6.50 -29.98 -68.22
C VAL A 692 -7.55 -31.03 -67.88
N LYS A 693 -7.93 -31.13 -66.59
CA LYS A 693 -8.88 -32.11 -66.08
C LYS A 693 -9.33 -31.77 -64.67
N TRP A 694 -10.29 -32.52 -64.16
CA TRP A 694 -10.60 -32.54 -62.73
C TRP A 694 -9.65 -33.47 -61.98
N ASP A 695 -9.34 -33.14 -60.72
CA ASP A 695 -8.34 -33.83 -59.91
C ASP A 695 -8.81 -35.17 -59.32
N THR A 696 -10.12 -35.39 -59.26
CA THR A 696 -10.76 -36.49 -58.55
C THR A 696 -11.73 -37.22 -59.49
N ASP A 697 -11.66 -38.55 -59.53
CA ASP A 697 -12.63 -39.37 -60.27
C ASP A 697 -14.00 -39.32 -59.56
N PHE A 698 -15.01 -38.92 -60.32
CA PHE A 698 -16.39 -38.79 -59.88
C PHE A 698 -17.35 -39.67 -60.70
N THR A 699 -16.83 -40.64 -61.45
CA THR A 699 -17.63 -41.55 -62.29
C THR A 699 -18.33 -42.66 -61.49
N LYS A 700 -17.83 -42.99 -60.29
CA LYS A 700 -18.44 -43.97 -59.37
C LYS A 700 -18.32 -43.53 -57.91
N VAL A 701 -19.31 -42.78 -57.45
CA VAL A 701 -19.25 -42.09 -56.15
C VAL A 701 -19.70 -43.02 -55.02
N SER A 702 -18.79 -43.32 -54.09
CA SER A 702 -19.05 -44.20 -52.93
C SER A 702 -18.84 -43.49 -51.58
N LYS A 703 -18.59 -42.18 -51.62
CA LYS A 703 -18.42 -41.27 -50.49
C LYS A 703 -18.51 -39.83 -51.00
N ASN A 704 -18.67 -38.86 -50.11
CA ASN A 704 -18.61 -37.44 -50.51
C ASN A 704 -17.23 -37.09 -51.11
N LEU A 705 -17.23 -36.34 -52.21
CA LEU A 705 -16.05 -35.94 -52.97
C LEU A 705 -15.94 -34.42 -53.05
N LEU A 706 -14.70 -33.92 -52.99
CA LEU A 706 -14.35 -32.55 -53.34
C LEU A 706 -13.49 -32.61 -54.61
N VAL A 707 -13.95 -31.99 -55.68
CA VAL A 707 -13.37 -32.10 -57.02
C VAL A 707 -12.86 -30.73 -57.46
N LYS A 708 -11.57 -30.62 -57.79
CA LYS A 708 -10.88 -29.37 -58.15
C LYS A 708 -10.36 -29.41 -59.58
N PRO A 709 -10.31 -28.26 -60.28
CA PRO A 709 -9.79 -28.18 -61.63
C PRO A 709 -8.25 -28.14 -61.61
N ILE A 710 -7.62 -28.85 -62.54
CA ILE A 710 -6.19 -28.81 -62.81
C ILE A 710 -5.96 -27.99 -64.08
N TYR A 711 -5.06 -27.02 -64.02
CA TYR A 711 -4.71 -26.14 -65.13
C TYR A 711 -3.22 -26.27 -65.51
N GLU A 712 -2.92 -25.98 -66.78
CA GLU A 712 -1.57 -25.90 -67.33
C GLU A 712 -1.33 -24.48 -67.88
N LYS A 713 -0.15 -23.90 -67.63
CA LYS A 713 0.20 -22.56 -68.12
C LYS A 713 0.51 -22.60 -69.61
N ILE A 714 -0.10 -21.71 -70.39
CA ILE A 714 0.21 -21.53 -71.81
C ILE A 714 1.46 -20.66 -71.91
N THR A 715 2.55 -21.16 -72.50
CA THR A 715 3.77 -20.38 -72.78
C THR A 715 3.70 -19.74 -74.17
N GLU A 716 4.32 -18.55 -74.32
CA GLU A 716 4.23 -17.66 -75.49
C GLU A 716 4.65 -18.24 -76.86
N ASP A 717 5.18 -19.47 -76.94
CA ASP A 717 5.60 -20.09 -78.20
C ASP A 717 4.47 -20.76 -79.01
N ALA A 718 3.21 -20.71 -78.55
CA ALA A 718 2.07 -21.35 -79.22
C ALA A 718 1.10 -20.38 -79.93
N VAL A 719 1.55 -19.17 -80.28
CA VAL A 719 0.82 -18.24 -81.16
C VAL A 719 1.53 -18.13 -82.49
N ASN A 720 1.32 -19.12 -83.38
CA ASN A 720 1.30 -18.93 -84.84
C ASN A 720 1.13 -20.29 -85.54
N THR A 721 -0.10 -20.61 -85.98
CA THR A 721 -0.43 -20.97 -87.37
C THR A 721 -1.92 -21.33 -87.50
N THR A 722 -2.59 -20.70 -88.46
CA THR A 722 -3.81 -21.18 -89.14
C THR A 722 -3.78 -20.61 -90.57
N PRO A 723 -4.56 -21.10 -91.58
CA PRO A 723 -5.30 -22.37 -91.72
C PRO A 723 -5.20 -23.03 -93.13
N THR A 724 -5.62 -24.30 -93.27
CA THR A 724 -6.37 -24.96 -94.41
C THR A 724 -6.31 -26.49 -94.24
N GLU A 725 -7.23 -27.37 -94.65
CA GLU A 725 -8.68 -27.42 -94.95
C GLU A 725 -8.98 -28.92 -95.24
N GLY A 726 -10.16 -29.43 -94.81
CA GLY A 726 -10.66 -30.80 -95.06
C GLY A 726 -10.38 -31.75 -93.89
N GLU A 727 -11.32 -32.45 -93.26
CA GLU A 727 -12.55 -33.08 -93.75
C GLU A 727 -13.57 -33.19 -92.59
N LYS A 728 -14.87 -33.17 -92.92
CA LYS A 728 -15.98 -33.26 -91.96
C LYS A 728 -16.04 -34.62 -91.28
N ASP A 729 -16.39 -34.64 -90.00
CA ASP A 729 -17.29 -35.69 -89.48
C ASP A 729 -18.18 -35.17 -88.36
N ASP A 730 -19.50 -35.36 -88.57
CA ASP A 730 -20.56 -35.22 -87.59
C ASP A 730 -20.54 -36.43 -86.64
N LYS A 731 -20.56 -36.18 -85.32
CA LYS A 731 -21.49 -36.77 -84.33
C LYS A 731 -20.95 -36.76 -82.89
N GLU A 732 -21.86 -36.42 -81.99
CA GLU A 732 -21.80 -36.50 -80.54
C GLU A 732 -21.25 -37.84 -80.02
N HIS A 733 -20.34 -37.79 -79.03
CA HIS A 733 -20.47 -38.61 -77.82
C HIS A 733 -19.66 -38.05 -76.65
N SER A 734 -20.33 -37.98 -75.51
CA SER A 734 -19.88 -37.62 -74.17
C SER A 734 -18.88 -38.62 -73.56
N SER A 735 -17.76 -38.13 -73.05
CA SER A 735 -17.06 -38.67 -71.87
C SER A 735 -16.06 -37.65 -71.34
N PRO A 736 -16.12 -37.25 -70.05
CA PRO A 736 -15.04 -36.48 -69.45
C PRO A 736 -13.82 -37.39 -69.26
N ASP A 737 -12.71 -37.01 -69.88
CA ASP A 737 -11.43 -37.70 -69.80
C ASP A 737 -10.91 -37.73 -68.36
N THR A 738 -10.99 -38.91 -67.73
CA THR A 738 -10.58 -39.20 -66.35
C THR A 738 -9.37 -40.14 -66.31
N GLY A 739 -8.52 -40.09 -67.36
CA GLY A 739 -7.31 -40.91 -67.58
C GLY A 739 -6.78 -41.73 -66.40
N ASP A 740 -7.10 -43.03 -66.42
CA ASP A 740 -6.40 -44.10 -65.69
C ASP A 740 -5.72 -45.02 -66.71
N THR A 741 -4.38 -45.01 -66.72
CA THR A 741 -3.59 -46.14 -67.22
C THR A 741 -2.51 -46.46 -66.19
N THR A 742 -2.75 -47.52 -65.45
CA THR A 742 -1.77 -48.16 -64.57
C THR A 742 -0.78 -48.97 -65.40
N ALA A 743 0.49 -48.58 -65.40
CA ALA A 743 1.60 -49.48 -65.74
C ALA A 743 2.86 -49.08 -64.96
N ALA A 744 3.28 -49.98 -64.08
CA ALA A 744 4.53 -49.90 -63.34
C ALA A 744 5.74 -49.94 -64.31
N GLY A 745 6.72 -49.06 -64.09
CA GLY A 745 7.95 -48.99 -64.88
C GLY A 745 9.00 -48.11 -64.21
N LEU A 746 9.78 -48.75 -63.35
CA LEU A 746 11.04 -48.31 -62.73
C LEU A 746 11.91 -47.40 -63.63
N PHE A 747 12.34 -46.22 -63.17
CA PHE A 747 13.73 -45.74 -63.25
C PHE A 747 13.95 -44.46 -62.42
N SER A 748 15.11 -44.44 -61.80
CA SER A 748 15.65 -43.53 -60.79
C SER A 748 16.24 -42.22 -61.31
N ALA A 749 16.26 -41.24 -60.39
CA ALA A 749 17.20 -40.12 -60.26
C ALA A 749 17.07 -38.93 -61.24
N PHE A 750 16.73 -37.76 -60.70
CA PHE A 750 17.72 -36.71 -60.38
C PHE A 750 17.14 -35.78 -59.31
N ALA A 751 17.97 -35.53 -58.30
CA ALA A 751 17.77 -34.58 -57.21
C ALA A 751 18.31 -33.19 -57.58
N LEU A 752 18.08 -32.23 -56.67
CA LEU A 752 18.62 -30.85 -56.56
C LEU A 752 17.91 -29.80 -57.45
N LEU A 753 17.55 -28.61 -56.98
CA LEU A 753 17.85 -27.80 -55.78
C LEU A 753 16.55 -27.09 -55.34
N GLY A 754 16.33 -26.60 -54.11
CA GLY A 754 17.11 -26.40 -52.89
C GLY A 754 16.14 -25.75 -51.87
N LEU A 755 16.07 -26.18 -50.60
CA LEU A 755 16.91 -25.70 -49.48
C LEU A 755 16.80 -24.16 -49.33
N VAL A 756 16.48 -23.53 -48.19
CA VAL A 756 16.60 -23.77 -46.74
C VAL A 756 15.62 -22.75 -46.10
N SER A 757 14.95 -22.91 -44.94
CA SER A 757 15.50 -23.06 -43.58
C SER A 757 14.32 -23.33 -42.63
N MET A 758 14.26 -24.47 -41.95
CA MET A 758 14.79 -24.75 -40.59
C MET A 758 14.04 -24.01 -39.47
N ALA A 759 13.22 -24.70 -38.67
CA ALA A 759 13.54 -25.70 -37.62
C ALA A 759 13.83 -25.01 -36.28
N ILE A 760 13.31 -25.50 -35.15
CA ILE A 760 13.84 -26.59 -34.31
C ILE A 760 12.75 -26.87 -33.24
N VAL A 761 12.44 -28.10 -32.83
CA VAL A 761 13.06 -28.82 -31.69
C VAL A 761 12.99 -30.34 -31.89
N VAL A 762 14.15 -30.99 -31.73
CA VAL A 762 14.35 -32.44 -31.67
C VAL A 762 14.37 -32.91 -30.21
N THR A 763 13.78 -34.08 -29.96
CA THR A 763 13.88 -34.85 -28.71
C THR A 763 14.71 -36.11 -28.97
N VAL A 764 15.76 -36.40 -28.19
CA VAL A 764 16.21 -37.80 -27.94
C VAL A 764 16.81 -38.02 -26.54
N ARG A 765 16.06 -38.80 -25.74
CA ARG A 765 16.40 -39.90 -24.80
C ARG A 765 17.83 -40.15 -24.24
N LYS A 766 17.85 -40.17 -22.88
CA LYS A 766 18.13 -41.30 -21.92
C LYS A 766 19.57 -41.87 -21.74
N LYS A 767 20.12 -41.61 -20.53
CA LYS A 767 20.38 -42.55 -19.38
C LYS A 767 21.84 -42.72 -18.87
N SER A 768 21.98 -42.50 -17.55
CA SER A 768 23.00 -42.97 -16.57
C SER A 768 24.45 -42.43 -16.71
N SER A 769 25.23 -42.12 -15.67
CA SER A 769 25.23 -42.53 -14.26
C SER A 769 26.07 -41.58 -13.36
N LEU A 770 25.71 -41.51 -12.07
CA LEU A 770 26.56 -41.55 -10.84
C LEU A 770 27.79 -40.63 -10.66
N HIS A 771 27.79 -39.96 -9.49
CA HIS A 771 28.91 -39.44 -8.67
C HIS A 771 29.77 -38.33 -9.32
N LYS A 772 29.88 -37.13 -8.75
CA LYS A 772 30.28 -36.79 -7.37
C LYS A 772 29.88 -35.36 -7.05
#